data_AF-A0A2T1DL66-F1
#
_entry.id   AF-A0A2T1DL66-F1
#
_cell.length_a   1.000
_cell.length_b   1.000
_cell.length_c   1.000
_cell.angle_alpha   90.00
_cell.angle_beta   90.00
_cell.angle_gamma   90.00
#
_symmetry.space_group_name_H-M   'P 1'
#
loop_
_entity.id
_entity.type
_entity.pdbx_description
1 polymer ?
#
loop_
_entity_poly.entity_id
_entity_poly.type
_entity_poly.pdbx_seq_one_letter_code
_entity_poly.pdbx_strand_id
1 'polypeptide(L)'
;MSLRRTLLPALSALILAPNFALAETVPNSVANLLPSDTAGVLLINTEAKTWEELSRFGLFPADFSFPGSFYPIQAGLNFSTDIQPWLGNQVAIAFLPLKSHPDRSLTIASVKDTTLIPKFLERLKAARKEAAIEHNYKGITILEWQPKKPTVTPCEKESEQKPCSEALRQPFVLGDISRSFSTAAKPDALTVPLPHLPTPEKNAGIESPFAPKGLAIAILPGYVVTAFTVEPIQQLIDAQGLGKLADNPLFQRTIRQPQFQRSFSGESAQPLITGYGDYAQILTAATTFNQAQINALPPGFPIPPKLDPEKLDVLGRYYDVMDGFVWAQPDGLHMQVGIHFKQAVPQSLLNSMTTRNQILDRLPEVNYVASNGQNLALFWQVFTTGLESDPSTKKGLDQFRQFSQRLVGLDDRDIFPWMNGEIATFMYPTRQGFLPATFPNLDLGFGLMIQTRDRAAAEAALSKLDRVAQTRIDKDLVNTRTIQGQPVTTWNVPANGKTVSLLSHSWVNKDTVLILGGGGTMTEFVPKPLRSLPQSANFKAAIAPFSNANLGYFYVNGGAVMSLVNRSIMPFLSGGKKNPGLDAVKESLGSIRSLSGASSVTSEKVQSEGFMALATTRKTPLTASQLIELGQTKLEGDPEGAIANFTRAIQLDPNNAEVYYKRGLARSLTDVSAAIADYTQALRIDSKSVKAYLERSSARERLFDYVGARQDLDQAIQLVPDDDEFYLKRSKVRIVQGDYQGAIADANQAIRLETNSSQAYGTRCYARARGLGDFKGALVDCDQAIALDPESLTSFTSRCYVRANLNDKKALEDCDLALEIDPEYSAIYEDRGLAYAALGNKKAALEDLQKAVEIFKQQGDIVSQQRVEKAIEKLS
;
A
#
# COMPACT_ATOMS: atom_id res chain seq x y z
N MET A 1 -14.34 -51.24 -0.01
CA MET A 1 -14.53 -52.22 1.08
C MET A 1 -13.33 -52.12 2.00
N SER A 2 -13.39 -51.94 3.31
CA SER A 2 -14.43 -51.65 4.31
C SER A 2 -13.63 -51.19 5.55
N LEU A 3 -13.79 -49.98 6.07
CA LEU A 3 -14.77 -49.63 7.09
C LEU A 3 -14.96 -50.68 8.22
N ARG A 4 -14.75 -50.19 9.46
CA ARG A 4 -15.36 -50.59 10.74
C ARG A 4 -14.76 -51.76 11.53
N ARG A 5 -13.97 -51.39 12.55
CA ARG A 5 -14.43 -51.39 13.96
C ARG A 5 -14.14 -49.98 14.54
N THR A 6 -15.10 -49.07 14.74
CA THR A 6 -16.02 -48.90 15.91
C THR A 6 -15.28 -48.93 17.25
N LEU A 7 -15.47 -48.03 18.23
CA LEU A 7 -16.10 -46.71 18.41
C LEU A 7 -15.93 -46.42 19.93
N LEU A 8 -15.73 -45.15 20.29
CA LEU A 8 -15.81 -44.44 21.60
C LEU A 8 -16.43 -45.16 22.83
N PRO A 9 -15.94 -44.88 24.06
CA PRO A 9 -16.37 -43.69 24.85
C PRO A 9 -15.20 -42.99 25.59
N ALA A 10 -15.07 -41.65 25.66
CA ALA A 10 -15.91 -40.59 26.24
C ALA A 10 -15.67 -40.35 27.76
N LEU A 11 -15.26 -39.11 28.10
CA LEU A 11 -15.28 -38.40 29.40
C LEU A 11 -14.35 -38.96 30.51
N SER A 12 -13.47 -38.22 31.20
CA SER A 12 -13.54 -36.85 31.77
C SER A 12 -12.11 -36.38 32.10
N ALA A 13 -11.68 -35.17 31.70
CA ALA A 13 -11.59 -33.94 32.51
C ALA A 13 -10.37 -33.80 33.47
N LEU A 14 -9.52 -32.79 33.16
CA LEU A 14 -8.80 -31.87 34.07
C LEU A 14 -7.72 -32.48 35.02
N ILE A 15 -6.45 -32.02 35.07
CA ILE A 15 -5.97 -30.71 35.58
C ILE A 15 -4.41 -30.58 35.34
N LEU A 16 -3.96 -29.35 34.95
CA LEU A 16 -2.61 -28.70 35.08
C LEU A 16 -1.39 -29.33 34.35
N ALA A 17 -0.55 -28.63 33.59
CA ALA A 17 -0.23 -27.20 33.41
C ALA A 17 0.44 -27.00 32.01
N PRO A 18 0.62 -25.75 31.55
CA PRO A 18 0.75 -25.40 30.14
C PRO A 18 2.20 -25.34 29.66
N ASN A 19 2.49 -25.90 28.49
CA ASN A 19 3.53 -25.37 27.61
C ASN A 19 2.84 -24.51 26.56
N PHE A 20 2.37 -23.33 26.99
CA PHE A 20 2.29 -22.20 26.07
C PHE A 20 3.74 -21.89 25.70
N ALA A 21 4.09 -22.05 24.43
CA ALA A 21 5.19 -21.27 23.89
C ALA A 21 4.87 -19.81 24.23
N LEU A 22 5.62 -19.25 25.18
CA LEU A 22 5.65 -17.82 25.43
C LEU A 22 5.83 -17.19 24.06
N ALA A 23 4.89 -16.33 23.68
CA ALA A 23 5.02 -15.50 22.50
C ALA A 23 6.42 -14.88 22.55
N GLU A 24 7.31 -15.34 21.67
CA GLU A 24 8.61 -14.72 21.53
C GLU A 24 8.33 -13.25 21.26
N THR A 25 8.73 -12.42 22.20
CA THR A 25 8.80 -10.98 22.03
C THR A 25 9.53 -10.75 20.72
N VAL A 26 8.83 -10.29 19.68
CA VAL A 26 9.47 -9.95 18.41
C VAL A 26 10.60 -8.97 18.76
N PRO A 27 11.87 -9.37 18.61
CA PRO A 27 12.98 -8.46 18.86
C PRO A 27 12.77 -7.27 17.93
N ASN A 28 12.74 -6.05 18.48
CA ASN A 28 12.46 -4.79 17.76
C ASN A 28 10.98 -4.49 17.39
N SER A 29 10.00 -5.04 18.12
CA SER A 29 8.62 -4.53 18.00
C SER A 29 8.53 -3.06 18.44
N VAL A 30 7.84 -2.24 17.65
CA VAL A 30 7.58 -0.82 17.97
C VAL A 30 6.88 -0.64 19.32
N ALA A 31 6.13 -1.64 19.80
CA ALA A 31 5.51 -1.64 21.11
C ALA A 31 6.52 -1.55 22.28
N ASN A 32 7.80 -1.89 22.05
CA ASN A 32 8.86 -1.73 23.05
C ASN A 32 9.32 -0.27 23.23
N LEU A 33 9.09 0.58 22.23
CA LEU A 33 9.45 1.99 22.25
C LEU A 33 8.32 2.87 22.82
N LEU A 34 7.08 2.40 22.69
CA LEU A 34 5.88 3.11 23.13
C LEU A 34 5.65 2.95 24.64
N PRO A 35 5.19 4.00 25.35
CA PRO A 35 4.87 3.90 26.77
C PRO A 35 3.63 3.05 27.03
N SER A 36 3.57 2.45 28.21
CA SER A 36 2.51 1.51 28.62
C SER A 36 1.12 2.12 28.64
N ASP A 37 1.01 3.44 28.82
CA ASP A 37 -0.24 4.19 28.83
C ASP A 37 -0.64 4.72 27.43
N THR A 38 0.05 4.32 26.35
CA THR A 38 -0.29 4.68 24.96
C THR A 38 -1.79 4.50 24.68
N ALA A 39 -2.45 5.58 24.27
CA ALA A 39 -3.90 5.62 24.07
C ALA A 39 -4.36 4.70 22.93
N GLY A 40 -3.55 4.57 21.88
CA GLY A 40 -3.79 3.60 20.82
C GLY A 40 -2.64 3.51 19.82
N VAL A 41 -2.59 2.41 19.09
CA VAL A 41 -1.60 2.15 18.05
C VAL A 41 -2.21 1.39 16.89
N LEU A 42 -1.89 1.81 15.67
CA LEU A 42 -2.10 1.04 14.44
C LEU A 42 -0.75 0.49 14.00
N LEU A 43 -0.57 -0.82 14.09
CA LEU A 43 0.58 -1.56 13.59
C LEU A 43 0.31 -2.01 12.17
N ILE A 44 1.21 -1.69 11.26
CA ILE A 44 1.10 -1.96 9.83
C ILE A 44 2.27 -2.85 9.45
N ASN A 45 1.97 -4.02 8.89
CA ASN A 45 2.98 -4.93 8.37
C ASN A 45 3.58 -4.31 7.09
N THR A 46 4.91 -4.24 6.96
CA THR A 46 5.58 -3.69 5.77
C THR A 46 6.22 -4.76 4.88
N GLU A 47 6.11 -6.04 5.24
CA GLU A 47 6.65 -7.15 4.47
C GLU A 47 5.99 -7.23 3.09
N ALA A 48 6.81 -7.21 2.03
CA ALA A 48 6.33 -7.19 0.65
C ALA A 48 5.37 -8.37 0.36
N LYS A 49 5.73 -9.58 0.82
CA LYS A 49 4.93 -10.80 0.62
C LYS A 49 3.48 -10.65 1.09
N THR A 50 3.26 -9.98 2.24
CA THR A 50 1.92 -9.80 2.82
C THR A 50 1.02 -8.93 1.94
N TRP A 51 1.58 -7.95 1.23
CA TRP A 51 0.84 -7.04 0.35
C TRP A 51 0.74 -7.55 -1.10
N GLU A 52 1.77 -8.24 -1.59
CA GLU A 52 1.79 -8.88 -2.92
C GLU A 52 0.61 -9.84 -3.10
N GLU A 53 0.13 -10.45 -2.02
CA GLU A 53 -1.08 -11.26 -2.01
C GLU A 53 -2.30 -10.54 -2.61
N LEU A 54 -2.42 -9.24 -2.39
CA LEU A 54 -3.54 -8.43 -2.87
C LEU A 54 -3.50 -8.22 -4.39
N SER A 55 -2.35 -8.39 -5.04
CA SER A 55 -2.20 -8.36 -6.52
C SER A 55 -3.06 -9.40 -7.25
N ARG A 56 -3.65 -10.38 -6.53
CA ARG A 56 -4.62 -11.34 -7.08
C ARG A 56 -5.97 -10.71 -7.40
N PHE A 57 -6.28 -9.55 -6.82
CA PHE A 57 -7.54 -8.85 -7.06
C PHE A 57 -7.32 -7.73 -8.06
N GLY A 58 -8.29 -7.52 -8.96
CA GLY A 58 -8.21 -6.47 -9.98
C GLY A 58 -8.19 -5.05 -9.45
N LEU A 59 -8.51 -4.87 -8.16
CA LEU A 59 -8.42 -3.59 -7.48
C LEU A 59 -6.96 -3.12 -7.30
N PHE A 60 -6.01 -4.06 -7.26
CA PHE A 60 -4.61 -3.77 -6.97
C PHE A 60 -3.73 -4.04 -8.21
N PRO A 61 -2.69 -3.22 -8.47
CA PRO A 61 -1.77 -3.46 -9.56
C PRO A 61 -0.96 -4.76 -9.37
N ALA A 62 -0.36 -5.27 -10.45
CA ALA A 62 0.31 -6.57 -10.45
C ALA A 62 1.58 -6.61 -9.58
N ASP A 63 2.23 -5.46 -9.41
CA ASP A 63 3.42 -5.20 -8.60
C ASP A 63 3.06 -4.53 -7.26
N PHE A 64 1.80 -4.64 -6.82
CA PHE A 64 1.35 -4.02 -5.59
C PHE A 64 2.14 -4.52 -4.37
N SER A 65 2.87 -3.61 -3.77
CA SER A 65 3.63 -3.81 -2.53
C SER A 65 3.06 -2.94 -1.40
N PHE A 66 3.73 -2.92 -0.25
CA PHE A 66 3.38 -2.05 0.86
C PHE A 66 3.12 -0.60 0.39
N PRO A 67 1.95 -0.02 0.68
CA PRO A 67 1.63 1.34 0.26
C PRO A 67 2.45 2.36 1.05
N GLY A 68 3.37 3.05 0.37
CA GLY A 68 4.20 4.08 1.00
C GLY A 68 3.39 5.23 1.64
N SER A 69 2.10 5.39 1.30
CA SER A 69 1.19 6.38 1.89
C SER A 69 0.96 6.17 3.39
N PHE A 70 1.21 4.97 3.90
CA PHE A 70 1.20 4.71 5.35
C PHE A 70 2.39 5.33 6.09
N TYR A 71 3.34 5.93 5.36
CA TYR A 71 4.47 6.65 5.93
C TYR A 71 4.47 8.12 5.48
N PRO A 72 4.35 9.10 6.39
CA PRO A 72 3.99 10.49 6.06
C PRO A 72 5.09 11.34 5.39
N ILE A 73 6.21 10.74 4.95
CA ILE A 73 7.39 11.47 4.43
C ILE A 73 7.45 11.48 2.88
N GLN A 74 6.30 11.50 2.19
CA GLN A 74 6.30 11.35 0.72
C GLN A 74 6.55 12.65 -0.07
N ALA A 75 6.67 13.80 0.58
CA ALA A 75 6.86 15.08 -0.11
C ALA A 75 8.25 15.17 -0.80
N GLY A 76 8.32 14.73 -2.06
CA GLY A 76 9.53 14.78 -2.90
C GLY A 76 10.47 13.57 -2.78
N LEU A 77 10.07 12.52 -2.06
CA LEU A 77 10.83 11.27 -1.93
C LEU A 77 10.16 10.14 -2.71
N ASN A 78 10.97 9.25 -3.29
CA ASN A 78 10.51 8.01 -3.90
C ASN A 78 10.54 6.89 -2.85
N PHE A 79 9.41 6.23 -2.62
CA PHE A 79 9.31 5.21 -1.59
C PHE A 79 10.26 4.02 -1.83
N SER A 80 10.34 3.49 -3.05
CA SER A 80 11.12 2.28 -3.34
C SER A 80 12.63 2.51 -3.27
N THR A 81 13.10 3.70 -3.63
CA THR A 81 14.54 4.03 -3.62
C THR A 81 15.00 4.69 -2.32
N ASP A 82 14.15 5.51 -1.70
CA ASP A 82 14.57 6.38 -0.59
C ASP A 82 14.11 5.87 0.78
N ILE A 83 13.06 5.03 0.86
CA ILE A 83 12.43 4.61 2.13
C ILE A 83 12.50 3.08 2.33
N GLN A 84 12.03 2.30 1.35
CA GLN A 84 11.96 0.84 1.39
C GLN A 84 13.31 0.12 1.69
N PRO A 85 14.48 0.63 1.25
CA PRO A 85 15.75 -0.05 1.50
C PRO A 85 16.15 -0.13 2.98
N TRP A 86 15.78 0.84 3.82
CA TRP A 86 16.08 0.82 5.26
C TRP A 86 14.88 0.45 6.12
N LEU A 87 13.66 0.50 5.56
CA LEU A 87 12.43 0.16 6.28
C LEU A 87 12.42 -1.31 6.71
N GLY A 88 12.20 -1.53 8.01
CA GLY A 88 11.99 -2.84 8.63
C GLY A 88 10.64 -3.45 8.29
N ASN A 89 10.17 -4.39 9.13
CA ASN A 89 8.93 -5.16 8.90
C ASN A 89 7.66 -4.56 9.55
N GLN A 90 7.80 -3.42 10.24
CA GLN A 90 6.68 -2.78 10.92
C GLN A 90 6.76 -1.24 10.85
N VAL A 91 5.61 -0.63 10.54
CA VAL A 91 5.31 0.80 10.79
C VAL A 91 4.19 0.88 11.81
N ALA A 92 4.29 1.79 12.78
CA ALA A 92 3.23 2.06 13.74
C ALA A 92 2.79 3.51 13.67
N ILE A 93 1.48 3.75 13.68
CA ILE A 93 0.90 5.07 13.95
C ILE A 93 0.39 5.03 15.39
N ALA A 94 1.04 5.78 16.29
CA ALA A 94 0.73 5.77 17.70
C ALA A 94 0.11 7.09 18.15
N PHE A 95 -0.82 7.00 19.09
CA PHE A 95 -1.47 8.13 19.76
C PHE A 95 -1.04 8.14 21.22
N LEU A 96 -0.27 9.16 21.60
CA LEU A 96 0.26 9.29 22.96
C LEU A 96 -0.82 9.76 23.97
N PRO A 97 -0.61 9.55 25.29
CA PRO A 97 -1.57 9.92 26.33
C PRO A 97 -1.97 11.40 26.30
N LEU A 98 -3.20 11.68 26.72
CA LEU A 98 -3.83 13.02 26.68
C LEU A 98 -3.27 13.92 27.81
N LYS A 99 -2.09 14.51 27.63
CA LYS A 99 -1.63 15.65 28.44
C LYS A 99 -1.47 16.89 27.54
N SER A 100 -2.49 17.74 27.55
CA SER A 100 -2.52 19.17 27.16
C SER A 100 -2.37 19.68 25.71
N HIS A 101 -1.93 18.94 24.67
CA HIS A 101 -1.79 19.51 23.29
C HIS A 101 -2.62 18.85 22.18
N PRO A 102 -3.09 19.53 21.11
CA PRO A 102 -4.04 18.98 20.13
C PRO A 102 -3.44 17.99 19.11
N ASP A 103 -2.16 18.09 18.72
CA ASP A 103 -1.50 17.14 17.81
C ASP A 103 -0.64 16.16 18.65
N ARG A 104 -1.05 14.89 18.70
CA ARG A 104 -0.50 13.85 19.63
C ARG A 104 -0.09 12.54 18.94
N SER A 105 -0.17 12.51 17.62
CA SER A 105 0.16 11.33 16.84
C SER A 105 1.61 11.37 16.37
N LEU A 106 2.24 10.20 16.37
CA LEU A 106 3.54 9.99 15.76
C LEU A 106 3.52 8.70 14.95
N THR A 107 4.38 8.64 13.96
CA THR A 107 4.63 7.44 13.15
C THR A 107 6.03 6.93 13.47
N ILE A 108 6.16 5.64 13.74
CA ILE A 108 7.42 4.97 14.03
C ILE A 108 7.64 3.91 12.98
N ALA A 109 8.76 3.97 12.28
CA ALA A 109 9.21 2.93 11.37
C ALA A 109 10.37 2.16 12.02
N SER A 110 10.26 0.83 12.06
CA SER A 110 11.41 -0.04 12.35
C SER A 110 12.47 0.10 11.25
N VAL A 111 13.75 -0.03 11.61
CA VAL A 111 14.88 0.09 10.69
C VAL A 111 15.59 -1.26 10.59
N LYS A 112 15.72 -1.80 9.37
CA LYS A 112 16.51 -3.03 9.11
C LYS A 112 17.97 -2.74 8.78
N ASP A 113 18.27 -1.58 8.21
CA ASP A 113 19.62 -1.16 7.86
C ASP A 113 19.84 0.31 8.26
N THR A 114 20.57 0.50 9.37
CA THR A 114 20.86 1.82 9.93
C THR A 114 21.90 2.59 9.11
N THR A 115 22.71 1.91 8.29
CA THR A 115 23.78 2.54 7.49
C THR A 115 23.23 3.44 6.39
N LEU A 116 21.98 3.20 5.98
CA LEU A 116 21.29 3.94 4.93
C LEU A 116 20.57 5.21 5.43
N ILE A 117 20.40 5.35 6.75
CA ILE A 117 19.67 6.49 7.36
C ILE A 117 20.33 7.84 7.06
N PRO A 118 21.67 8.02 7.15
CA PRO A 118 22.30 9.30 6.81
C PRO A 118 22.00 9.73 5.37
N LYS A 119 22.09 8.79 4.41
CA LYS A 119 21.78 9.05 3.00
C LYS A 119 20.31 9.44 2.80
N PHE A 120 19.40 8.76 3.50
CA PHE A 120 17.98 9.11 3.51
C PHE A 120 17.73 10.53 4.05
N LEU A 121 18.37 10.92 5.16
CA LEU A 121 18.21 12.26 5.73
C LEU A 121 18.73 13.36 4.80
N GLU A 122 19.87 13.14 4.14
CA GLU A 122 20.40 14.06 3.12
C GLU A 122 19.41 14.22 1.95
N ARG A 123 18.83 13.10 1.48
CA ARG A 123 17.84 13.12 0.41
C ARG A 123 16.56 13.85 0.83
N LEU A 124 16.09 13.66 2.07
CA LEU A 124 14.93 14.35 2.63
C LEU A 124 15.16 15.86 2.71
N LYS A 125 16.32 16.29 3.24
CA LYS A 125 16.71 17.70 3.30
C LYS A 125 16.72 18.32 1.90
N ALA A 126 17.32 17.64 0.93
CA ALA A 126 17.36 18.10 -0.46
C ALA A 126 15.96 18.20 -1.10
N ALA A 127 15.08 17.22 -0.84
CA ALA A 127 13.73 17.17 -1.41
C ALA A 127 12.83 18.32 -0.94
N ARG A 128 12.95 18.75 0.32
CA ARG A 128 12.09 19.79 0.90
C ARG A 128 12.48 21.22 0.54
N LYS A 129 13.68 21.45 0.01
CA LYS A 129 14.22 22.78 -0.40
C LYS A 129 14.30 23.85 0.70
N GLU A 130 13.82 23.55 1.90
CA GLU A 130 13.84 24.42 3.09
C GLU A 130 14.77 23.83 4.14
N ALA A 131 15.54 24.70 4.81
CA ALA A 131 16.42 24.29 5.89
C ALA A 131 15.58 23.76 7.07
N ALA A 132 15.96 22.59 7.58
CA ALA A 132 15.38 22.05 8.80
C ALA A 132 15.85 22.86 10.02
N ILE A 133 14.97 23.04 10.98
CA ILE A 133 15.32 23.54 12.31
C ILE A 133 15.82 22.35 13.12
N GLU A 134 17.04 22.44 13.66
CA GLU A 134 17.58 21.39 14.52
C GLU A 134 17.26 21.67 15.99
N HIS A 135 16.59 20.73 16.64
CA HIS A 135 16.32 20.74 18.08
C HIS A 135 17.16 19.66 18.73
N ASN A 136 18.00 20.02 19.70
CA ASN A 136 18.67 19.03 20.55
C ASN A 136 17.84 18.83 21.81
N TYR A 137 17.33 17.62 22.01
CA TYR A 137 16.50 17.28 23.15
C TYR A 137 17.03 16.01 23.83
N LYS A 138 17.53 16.15 25.07
CA LYS A 138 18.13 15.05 25.86
C LYS A 138 19.19 14.25 25.10
N GLY A 139 19.98 14.91 24.26
CA GLY A 139 21.05 14.28 23.46
C GLY A 139 20.58 13.65 22.15
N ILE A 140 19.30 13.79 21.79
CA ILE A 140 18.72 13.34 20.51
C ILE A 140 18.46 14.57 19.63
N THR A 141 18.96 14.52 18.40
CA THR A 141 18.67 15.55 17.39
C THR A 141 17.32 15.29 16.73
N ILE A 142 16.45 16.29 16.74
CA ILE A 142 15.15 16.30 16.08
C ILE A 142 15.20 17.37 14.99
N LEU A 143 14.90 17.00 13.75
CA LEU A 143 14.82 17.94 12.62
C LEU A 143 13.36 18.34 12.40
N GLU A 144 13.05 19.63 12.36
CA GLU A 144 11.70 20.15 12.13
C GLU A 144 11.62 21.02 10.86
N TRP A 145 10.60 20.78 10.04
CA TRP A 145 10.16 21.65 8.95
C TRP A 145 8.78 22.19 9.31
N GLN A 146 8.69 23.47 9.66
CA GLN A 146 7.44 24.12 10.01
C GLN A 146 6.59 24.41 8.77
N PRO A 147 5.25 24.42 8.89
CA PRO A 147 4.38 24.81 7.78
C PRO A 147 4.64 26.28 7.40
N LYS A 148 4.67 26.62 6.11
CA LYS A 148 4.66 28.02 5.69
C LYS A 148 3.40 28.69 6.25
N LYS A 149 3.56 29.68 7.12
CA LYS A 149 2.45 30.58 7.45
C LYS A 149 1.92 31.16 6.13
N PRO A 150 0.62 31.08 5.83
CA PRO A 150 0.07 31.79 4.70
C PRO A 150 0.42 33.27 4.89
N THR A 151 1.17 33.84 3.96
CA THR A 151 1.41 35.28 3.91
C THR A 151 0.07 35.95 3.69
N VAL A 152 -0.56 36.39 4.77
CA VAL A 152 -1.66 37.35 4.68
C VAL A 152 -0.98 38.65 4.26
N THR A 153 -1.04 38.98 2.97
CA THR A 153 -0.68 40.32 2.51
C THR A 153 -1.61 41.28 3.25
N PRO A 154 -1.12 42.17 4.13
CA PRO A 154 -1.97 43.20 4.71
C PRO A 154 -2.48 44.04 3.55
N CYS A 155 -3.79 44.27 3.46
CA CYS A 155 -4.33 45.23 2.50
C CYS A 155 -3.63 46.58 2.70
N GLU A 156 -2.75 46.95 1.78
CA GLU A 156 -2.22 48.30 1.70
C GLU A 156 -3.39 49.26 1.52
N LYS A 157 -3.50 50.21 2.44
CA LYS A 157 -4.39 51.35 2.32
C LYS A 157 -3.83 52.27 1.25
N GLU A 158 -4.43 52.31 0.08
CA GLU A 158 -4.38 53.52 -0.76
C GLU A 158 -5.61 53.65 -1.68
N SER A 159 -6.30 54.78 -1.50
CA SER A 159 -7.37 55.42 -2.30
C SER A 159 -8.78 54.76 -2.37
N GLU A 160 -9.66 55.39 -1.58
CA GLU A 160 -11.07 55.74 -1.83
C GLU A 160 -12.15 54.67 -2.14
N GLN A 161 -13.06 54.57 -1.15
CA GLN A 161 -14.51 54.27 -1.24
C GLN A 161 -14.96 52.81 -1.45
N LYS A 162 -15.11 52.06 -0.35
CA LYS A 162 -16.41 51.58 0.19
C LYS A 162 -16.21 50.85 1.53
N PRO A 163 -17.12 51.00 2.52
CA PRO A 163 -16.96 50.37 3.83
C PRO A 163 -17.25 48.87 3.74
N CYS A 164 -16.35 48.09 4.34
CA CYS A 164 -16.54 46.66 4.59
C CYS A 164 -17.46 46.51 5.81
N SER A 165 -18.78 46.52 5.58
CA SER A 165 -19.78 46.13 6.56
C SER A 165 -21.09 45.78 5.86
N GLU A 166 -21.72 44.68 6.29
CA GLU A 166 -23.06 44.19 5.91
C GLU A 166 -23.19 43.42 4.59
N ALA A 167 -22.79 42.15 4.61
CA ALA A 167 -23.36 41.14 3.71
C ALA A 167 -23.38 39.77 4.40
N LEU A 168 -24.18 39.61 5.46
CA LEU A 168 -24.55 38.30 6.01
C LEU A 168 -25.69 38.41 7.04
N ARG A 169 -26.82 39.03 6.67
CA ARG A 169 -28.11 38.83 7.35
C ARG A 169 -29.26 38.99 6.38
N GLN A 170 -29.71 37.89 5.78
CA GLN A 170 -31.13 37.73 5.45
C GLN A 170 -31.61 36.37 5.95
N PRO A 171 -32.68 36.31 6.75
CA PRO A 171 -33.28 35.06 7.18
C PRO A 171 -34.06 34.45 6.01
N PHE A 172 -33.74 33.21 5.65
CA PHE A 172 -34.55 32.46 4.70
C PHE A 172 -35.86 32.07 5.40
N VAL A 173 -36.97 32.69 5.01
CA VAL A 173 -38.31 32.40 5.53
C VAL A 173 -38.91 31.27 4.70
N LEU A 174 -39.38 30.20 5.38
CA LEU A 174 -40.02 29.00 4.81
C LEU A 174 -41.42 29.27 4.19
N GLY A 175 -41.67 30.47 3.68
CA GLY A 175 -42.96 30.94 3.17
C GLY A 175 -43.09 31.06 1.63
N ASP A 176 -42.01 30.91 0.86
CA ASP A 176 -42.01 31.21 -0.58
C ASP A 176 -42.07 30.00 -1.52
N ILE A 177 -42.24 28.78 -1.00
CA ILE A 177 -42.50 27.59 -1.84
C ILE A 177 -43.96 27.55 -2.33
N SER A 178 -44.86 28.38 -1.78
CA SER A 178 -46.28 28.39 -2.13
C SER A 178 -46.72 29.45 -3.15
N ARG A 179 -45.81 30.19 -3.80
CA ARG A 179 -46.16 31.21 -4.82
C ARG A 179 -45.63 30.99 -6.23
N SER A 180 -44.84 29.94 -6.48
CA SER A 180 -44.37 29.60 -7.83
C SER A 180 -45.36 28.76 -8.66
N PHE A 181 -46.54 28.44 -8.12
CA PHE A 181 -47.60 27.70 -8.82
C PHE A 181 -48.82 28.59 -9.15
N SER A 182 -48.60 29.69 -9.87
CA SER A 182 -49.59 30.33 -10.76
C SER A 182 -48.85 31.46 -11.48
N THR A 183 -48.57 31.38 -12.76
CA THR A 183 -49.52 31.68 -13.83
C THR A 183 -48.92 31.22 -15.16
N ALA A 184 -49.79 30.91 -16.12
CA ALA A 184 -49.46 30.36 -17.41
C ALA A 184 -48.76 31.37 -18.35
N ALA A 185 -47.68 30.95 -19.01
CA ALA A 185 -47.26 31.44 -20.32
C ALA A 185 -46.39 30.39 -21.04
N LYS A 186 -46.58 30.29 -22.36
CA LYS A 186 -45.98 29.33 -23.31
C LYS A 186 -44.48 29.64 -23.62
N PRO A 187 -43.76 28.77 -24.34
CA PRO A 187 -42.34 28.51 -24.13
C PRO A 187 -41.46 29.38 -25.03
N ASP A 188 -40.70 30.28 -24.41
CA ASP A 188 -39.42 30.70 -24.95
C ASP A 188 -38.32 30.04 -24.14
N ALA A 189 -37.28 29.61 -24.86
CA ALA A 189 -36.13 28.92 -24.32
C ALA A 189 -35.60 29.65 -23.07
N LEU A 190 -35.87 29.06 -21.90
CA LEU A 190 -35.19 29.39 -20.66
C LEU A 190 -33.73 28.94 -20.82
N THR A 191 -32.94 29.80 -21.46
CA THR A 191 -31.58 30.04 -20.99
C THR A 191 -31.73 30.51 -19.56
N VAL A 192 -31.80 29.56 -18.62
CA VAL A 192 -31.45 29.82 -17.23
C VAL A 192 -30.02 30.35 -17.34
N PRO A 193 -29.75 31.64 -17.06
CA PRO A 193 -28.39 32.01 -16.74
C PRO A 193 -28.12 31.17 -15.51
N LEU A 194 -27.25 30.16 -15.66
CA LEU A 194 -26.55 29.60 -14.52
C LEU A 194 -26.22 30.81 -13.65
N PRO A 195 -26.62 30.88 -12.37
CA PRO A 195 -25.97 31.83 -11.49
C PRO A 195 -24.50 31.57 -11.75
N HIS A 196 -23.78 32.58 -12.26
CA HIS A 196 -22.39 32.42 -12.64
C HIS A 196 -21.76 31.66 -11.49
N LEU A 197 -21.45 30.38 -11.72
CA LEU A 197 -20.59 29.65 -10.82
C LEU A 197 -19.41 30.60 -10.70
N PRO A 198 -19.10 31.10 -9.49
CA PRO A 198 -17.95 31.96 -9.35
C PRO A 198 -16.83 31.19 -10.06
N THR A 199 -16.31 31.79 -11.13
CA THR A 199 -15.07 31.32 -11.75
C THR A 199 -14.16 31.01 -10.59
N PRO A 200 -13.55 29.80 -10.49
CA PRO A 200 -12.85 29.40 -9.29
C PRO A 200 -11.93 30.54 -8.91
N GLU A 201 -12.31 31.24 -7.84
CA GLU A 201 -11.47 32.29 -7.29
C GLU A 201 -10.18 31.55 -6.99
N LYS A 202 -9.11 31.97 -7.67
CA LYS A 202 -7.78 31.67 -7.19
C LYS A 202 -7.76 32.11 -5.74
N ASN A 203 -7.79 31.13 -4.84
CA ASN A 203 -7.66 31.27 -3.40
C ASN A 203 -8.87 31.84 -2.64
N ALA A 204 -9.99 31.12 -2.63
CA ALA A 204 -10.83 31.04 -1.43
C ALA A 204 -10.54 29.70 -0.74
N GLY A 205 -9.66 29.75 0.27
CA GLY A 205 -9.14 28.57 0.96
C GLY A 205 -10.21 27.78 1.69
N ILE A 206 -10.71 26.71 1.06
CA ILE A 206 -11.10 25.51 1.81
C ILE A 206 -9.77 24.81 2.11
N GLU A 207 -9.21 25.04 3.29
CA GLU A 207 -8.04 24.28 3.75
C GLU A 207 -8.37 22.78 3.71
N SER A 208 -7.60 22.03 2.93
CA SER A 208 -7.62 20.57 3.02
C SER A 208 -7.26 20.19 4.47
N PRO A 209 -8.00 19.30 5.15
CA PRO A 209 -7.57 18.75 6.44
C PRO A 209 -6.23 17.99 6.36
N PHE A 210 -5.71 17.79 5.14
CA PHE A 210 -4.41 17.20 4.81
C PHE A 210 -3.41 18.20 4.19
N ALA A 211 -3.67 19.51 4.26
CA ALA A 211 -2.65 20.52 3.94
C ALA A 211 -1.41 20.28 4.84
N PRO A 212 -0.18 20.52 4.37
CA PRO A 212 1.02 20.12 5.10
C PRO A 212 1.10 20.88 6.43
N LYS A 213 0.64 20.21 7.49
CA LYS A 213 1.15 20.37 8.85
C LYS A 213 2.66 20.10 8.80
N GLY A 214 3.45 20.69 9.69
CA GLY A 214 4.91 20.52 9.68
C GLY A 214 5.38 19.06 9.64
N LEU A 215 6.70 18.84 9.53
CA LEU A 215 7.31 17.53 9.70
C LEU A 215 8.40 17.63 10.75
N ALA A 216 8.33 16.84 11.80
CA ALA A 216 9.44 16.58 12.70
C ALA A 216 9.93 15.13 12.53
N ILE A 217 11.24 14.92 12.58
CA ILE A 217 11.87 13.59 12.49
C ILE A 217 12.99 13.44 13.51
N ALA A 218 13.06 12.28 14.15
CA ALA A 218 14.16 11.87 15.02
C ALA A 218 14.59 10.44 14.71
N ILE A 219 15.88 10.16 14.86
CA ILE A 219 16.45 8.82 14.74
C ILE A 219 16.71 8.28 16.14
N LEU A 220 16.04 7.20 16.49
CA LEU A 220 16.24 6.47 17.74
C LEU A 220 16.92 5.12 17.44
N PRO A 221 17.53 4.44 18.42
CA PRO A 221 18.18 3.15 18.19
C PRO A 221 17.22 2.12 17.55
N GLY A 222 17.43 1.82 16.26
CA GLY A 222 16.59 0.89 15.49
C GLY A 222 15.28 1.46 14.93
N TYR A 223 15.01 2.76 15.09
CA TYR A 223 13.73 3.36 14.68
C TYR A 223 13.90 4.75 14.04
N VAL A 224 13.05 5.05 13.05
CA VAL A 224 12.78 6.41 12.59
C VAL A 224 11.43 6.85 13.13
N VAL A 225 11.41 7.98 13.84
CA VAL A 225 10.18 8.54 14.43
C VAL A 225 9.84 9.84 13.71
N THR A 226 8.60 9.98 13.26
CA THR A 226 8.08 11.22 12.67
C THR A 226 6.80 11.69 13.31
N ALA A 227 6.62 12.99 13.37
CA ALA A 227 5.40 13.64 13.82
C ALA A 227 5.17 14.93 13.02
N PHE A 228 4.03 15.59 13.23
CA PHE A 228 3.77 16.88 12.58
C PHE A 228 4.53 18.05 13.21
N THR A 229 4.90 17.91 14.48
CA THR A 229 5.65 18.89 15.27
C THR A 229 6.62 18.16 16.18
N VAL A 230 7.52 18.89 16.86
CA VAL A 230 8.55 18.29 17.71
C VAL A 230 7.98 17.69 19.01
N GLU A 231 6.86 18.21 19.53
CA GLU A 231 6.34 17.86 20.86
C GLU A 231 5.98 16.37 21.03
N PRO A 232 5.30 15.68 20.09
CA PRO A 232 5.03 14.25 20.24
C PRO A 232 6.31 13.40 20.31
N ILE A 233 7.38 13.80 19.62
CA ILE A 233 8.67 13.12 19.67
C ILE A 233 9.34 13.35 21.04
N GLN A 234 9.30 14.57 21.56
CA GLN A 234 9.80 14.88 22.91
C GLN A 234 9.04 14.09 23.98
N GLN A 235 7.70 14.00 23.88
CA GLN A 235 6.88 13.21 24.80
C GLN A 235 7.25 11.72 24.74
N LEU A 236 7.53 11.17 23.56
CA LEU A 236 8.01 9.80 23.42
C LEU A 236 9.38 9.58 24.09
N ILE A 237 10.28 10.55 23.96
CA ILE A 237 11.61 10.53 24.60
C ILE A 237 11.48 10.63 26.12
N ASP A 238 10.60 11.51 26.62
CA ASP A 238 10.35 11.69 28.05
C ASP A 238 9.75 10.45 28.72
N ALA A 239 8.98 9.68 27.95
CA ALA A 239 8.37 8.46 28.44
C ALA A 239 9.30 7.24 28.40
N GLN A 240 10.51 7.35 27.83
CA GLN A 240 11.50 6.27 27.86
C GLN A 240 11.87 5.94 29.31
N GLY A 241 11.58 4.70 29.75
CA GLY A 241 11.79 4.24 31.12
C GLY A 241 10.53 4.20 31.99
N LEU A 242 9.43 4.80 31.55
CA LEU A 242 8.09 4.43 32.01
C LEU A 242 7.73 3.10 31.33
N GLY A 243 7.05 2.18 32.01
CA GLY A 243 6.82 0.80 31.52
C GLY A 243 6.32 0.76 30.07
N LYS A 244 6.58 -0.34 29.34
CA LYS A 244 6.40 -0.40 27.87
C LYS A 244 5.01 -0.86 27.47
N LEU A 245 4.53 -0.43 26.29
CA LEU A 245 3.27 -0.95 25.72
C LEU A 245 3.35 -2.46 25.47
N ALA A 246 4.52 -2.96 25.09
CA ALA A 246 4.77 -4.40 24.95
C ALA A 246 4.45 -5.18 26.23
N ASP A 247 4.61 -4.59 27.41
CA ASP A 247 4.34 -5.24 28.71
C ASP A 247 2.89 -4.99 29.21
N ASN A 248 2.10 -4.17 28.49
CA ASN A 248 0.74 -3.83 28.90
C ASN A 248 -0.19 -5.05 28.78
N PRO A 249 -0.92 -5.46 29.85
CA PRO A 249 -1.81 -6.63 29.82
C PRO A 249 -2.96 -6.54 28.79
N LEU A 250 -3.49 -5.35 28.52
CA LEU A 250 -4.54 -5.14 27.52
C LEU A 250 -3.97 -5.32 26.10
N PHE A 251 -2.78 -4.77 25.84
CA PHE A 251 -2.09 -4.96 24.55
C PHE A 251 -1.71 -6.43 24.34
N GLN A 252 -1.22 -7.11 25.38
CA GLN A 252 -0.95 -8.55 25.38
C GLN A 252 -2.19 -9.38 25.05
N ARG A 253 -3.38 -8.95 25.47
CA ARG A 253 -4.64 -9.60 25.08
C ARG A 253 -4.92 -9.46 23.59
N THR A 254 -4.70 -8.27 23.01
CA THR A 254 -4.89 -8.03 21.58
C THR A 254 -3.97 -8.89 20.71
N ILE A 255 -2.68 -8.99 21.03
CA ILE A 255 -1.74 -9.79 20.23
C ILE A 255 -1.89 -11.31 20.42
N ARG A 256 -2.65 -11.75 21.44
CA ARG A 256 -3.04 -13.16 21.64
C ARG A 256 -4.30 -13.55 20.87
N GLN A 257 -5.00 -12.58 20.27
CA GLN A 257 -6.17 -12.88 19.44
C GLN A 257 -5.74 -13.76 18.26
N PRO A 258 -6.51 -14.81 17.91
CA PRO A 258 -6.18 -15.67 16.77
C PRO A 258 -5.96 -14.90 15.47
N GLN A 259 -6.67 -13.79 15.28
CA GLN A 259 -6.58 -12.89 14.13
C GLN A 259 -5.19 -12.28 13.96
N PHE A 260 -4.51 -11.99 15.06
CA PHE A 260 -3.12 -11.54 15.05
C PHE A 260 -2.18 -12.66 14.58
N GLN A 261 -2.48 -13.90 14.94
CA GLN A 261 -1.66 -15.08 14.65
C GLN A 261 -2.03 -15.80 13.34
N ARG A 262 -2.96 -15.28 12.55
CA ARG A 262 -3.43 -15.97 11.34
C ARG A 262 -2.30 -16.11 10.33
N SER A 263 -2.21 -17.29 9.71
CA SER A 263 -1.38 -17.58 8.52
C SER A 263 -2.30 -17.89 7.35
N PHE A 264 -1.99 -17.35 6.18
CA PHE A 264 -2.43 -17.90 4.91
C PHE A 264 -1.31 -18.83 4.41
N SER A 265 -1.61 -20.11 4.22
CA SER A 265 -0.74 -21.11 3.55
C SER A 265 0.49 -21.69 4.28
N GLY A 266 0.66 -21.51 5.59
CA GLY A 266 1.58 -22.38 6.37
C GLY A 266 2.99 -21.87 6.59
N GLU A 267 3.26 -20.58 6.37
CA GLU A 267 4.32 -19.84 7.06
C GLU A 267 3.70 -18.49 7.50
N SER A 268 3.95 -18.05 8.72
CA SER A 268 3.12 -17.05 9.45
C SER A 268 3.12 -15.63 8.86
N ALA A 269 2.18 -15.29 7.97
CA ALA A 269 1.95 -13.92 7.53
C ALA A 269 0.93 -13.19 8.45
N GLN A 270 1.44 -12.30 9.31
CA GLN A 270 0.67 -11.41 10.19
C GLN A 270 -0.40 -10.58 9.44
N PRO A 271 -1.47 -10.10 10.11
CA PRO A 271 -2.45 -9.19 9.51
C PRO A 271 -1.79 -7.96 8.86
N LEU A 272 -2.42 -7.42 7.82
CA LEU A 272 -1.96 -6.20 7.12
C LEU A 272 -1.91 -5.01 8.09
N ILE A 273 -2.96 -4.89 8.90
CA ILE A 273 -3.11 -3.84 9.90
C ILE A 273 -3.67 -4.45 11.19
N THR A 274 -3.05 -4.11 12.32
CA THR A 274 -3.56 -4.40 13.66
C THR A 274 -3.75 -3.09 14.41
N GLY A 275 -4.94 -2.87 14.96
CA GLY A 275 -5.25 -1.77 15.86
C GLY A 275 -5.35 -2.24 17.29
N TYR A 276 -4.83 -1.42 18.20
CA TYR A 276 -5.05 -1.50 19.64
C TYR A 276 -5.42 -0.11 20.14
N GLY A 277 -6.31 -0.04 21.13
CA GLY A 277 -6.67 1.20 21.78
C GLY A 277 -7.24 1.00 23.16
N ASP A 278 -6.80 1.83 24.10
CA ASP A 278 -7.51 2.03 25.36
C ASP A 278 -8.82 2.77 25.04
N TYR A 279 -9.95 2.10 25.28
CA TYR A 279 -11.24 2.61 24.85
C TYR A 279 -11.61 3.93 25.54
N ALA A 280 -11.27 4.08 26.82
CA ALA A 280 -11.55 5.30 27.56
C ALA A 280 -10.73 6.48 27.00
N GLN A 281 -9.43 6.27 26.77
CA GLN A 281 -8.56 7.31 26.22
C GLN A 281 -8.95 7.71 24.79
N ILE A 282 -9.35 6.75 23.95
CA ILE A 282 -9.84 7.04 22.59
C ILE A 282 -11.13 7.87 22.64
N LEU A 283 -12.08 7.52 23.52
CA LEU A 283 -13.30 8.30 23.67
C LEU A 283 -13.02 9.73 24.12
N THR A 284 -12.13 9.91 25.10
CA THR A 284 -11.71 11.25 25.52
C THR A 284 -11.08 12.03 24.35
N ALA A 285 -10.25 11.38 23.51
CA ALA A 285 -9.69 12.01 22.30
C ALA A 285 -10.78 12.41 21.28
N ALA A 286 -11.76 11.52 21.03
CA ALA A 286 -12.85 11.76 20.09
C ALA A 286 -13.74 12.96 20.47
N THR A 287 -13.81 13.31 21.76
CA THR A 287 -14.56 14.49 22.25
C THR A 287 -13.83 15.82 22.10
N THR A 288 -12.51 15.78 21.87
CA THR A 288 -11.69 16.99 21.69
C THR A 288 -11.65 17.52 20.25
N PHE A 289 -12.40 16.91 19.31
CA PHE A 289 -12.54 17.42 17.94
C PHE A 289 -13.29 18.77 17.90
N ASN A 290 -12.76 19.70 17.11
CA ASN A 290 -13.06 21.14 17.18
C ASN A 290 -14.45 21.54 16.64
N GLN A 291 -15.11 22.45 17.37
CA GLN A 291 -16.36 23.15 17.05
C GLN A 291 -16.42 23.77 15.63
N ALA A 292 -15.26 24.12 15.05
CA ALA A 292 -15.17 24.75 13.73
C ALA A 292 -15.72 23.90 12.57
N GLN A 293 -15.62 22.56 12.64
CA GLN A 293 -16.16 21.65 11.60
C GLN A 293 -17.67 21.42 11.77
N ILE A 294 -18.18 21.47 13.01
CA ILE A 294 -19.60 21.37 13.34
C ILE A 294 -20.35 22.62 12.86
N ASN A 295 -19.70 23.79 12.93
CA ASN A 295 -20.24 25.06 12.45
C ASN A 295 -20.31 25.17 10.91
N ALA A 296 -19.74 24.21 10.16
CA ALA A 296 -19.83 24.13 8.70
C ALA A 296 -21.09 23.39 8.19
N LEU A 297 -21.94 22.90 9.10
CA LEU A 297 -23.23 22.32 8.75
C LEU A 297 -24.23 23.42 8.33
N PRO A 298 -25.13 23.15 7.37
CA PRO A 298 -26.14 24.13 6.95
C PRO A 298 -27.00 24.61 8.12
N PRO A 299 -27.42 25.89 8.16
CA PRO A 299 -28.32 26.40 9.20
C PRO A 299 -29.63 25.58 9.23
N GLY A 300 -29.96 25.00 10.38
CA GLY A 300 -31.17 24.18 10.58
C GLY A 300 -30.94 22.67 10.69
N PHE A 301 -29.69 22.20 10.54
CA PHE A 301 -29.33 20.82 10.89
C PHE A 301 -29.25 20.69 12.43
N PRO A 302 -29.89 19.69 13.06
CA PRO A 302 -29.77 19.48 14.51
C PRO A 302 -28.32 19.16 14.86
N ILE A 303 -27.68 20.07 15.59
CA ILE A 303 -26.32 19.91 16.09
C ILE A 303 -26.32 18.74 17.07
N PRO A 304 -25.47 17.70 16.89
CA PRO A 304 -25.29 16.68 17.92
C PRO A 304 -24.91 17.40 19.22
N PRO A 305 -25.57 17.11 20.35
CA PRO A 305 -25.28 17.83 21.57
C PRO A 305 -23.81 17.62 21.95
N LYS A 306 -23.19 18.66 22.52
CA LYS A 306 -21.80 18.62 22.99
C LYS A 306 -21.69 17.50 24.03
N LEU A 307 -21.07 16.38 23.67
CA LEU A 307 -20.89 15.26 24.58
C LEU A 307 -19.83 15.65 25.61
N ASP A 308 -20.21 15.62 26.87
CA ASP A 308 -19.32 15.90 28.00
C ASP A 308 -18.25 14.78 28.10
N PRO A 309 -16.94 15.10 28.02
CA PRO A 309 -15.87 14.13 28.17
C PRO A 309 -15.95 13.33 29.48
N GLU A 310 -16.37 13.95 30.59
CA GLU A 310 -16.52 13.26 31.89
C GLU A 310 -17.66 12.24 31.89
N LYS A 311 -18.67 12.40 31.01
CA LYS A 311 -19.80 11.47 30.88
C LYS A 311 -19.55 10.36 29.87
N LEU A 312 -18.64 10.54 28.92
CA LEU A 312 -18.17 9.46 28.05
C LEU A 312 -17.16 8.53 28.74
N ASP A 313 -16.48 9.02 29.78
CA ASP A 313 -15.72 8.17 30.72
C ASP A 313 -16.59 7.07 31.34
N VAL A 314 -17.91 7.29 31.45
CA VAL A 314 -18.87 6.26 31.88
C VAL A 314 -18.82 5.02 30.98
N LEU A 315 -18.64 5.17 29.66
CA LEU A 315 -18.45 4.03 28.77
C LEU A 315 -17.11 3.33 29.04
N GLY A 316 -16.07 4.11 29.39
CA GLY A 316 -14.82 3.58 29.92
C GLY A 316 -14.98 2.75 31.20
N ARG A 317 -16.11 2.83 31.93
CA ARG A 317 -16.41 1.92 33.06
C ARG A 317 -16.90 0.54 32.61
N TYR A 318 -17.43 0.42 31.39
CA TYR A 318 -17.98 -0.82 30.87
C TYR A 318 -17.06 -1.51 29.86
N TYR A 319 -16.19 -0.76 29.19
CA TYR A 319 -15.29 -1.26 28.15
C TYR A 319 -13.83 -1.03 28.53
N ASP A 320 -12.95 -1.96 28.13
CA ASP A 320 -11.50 -1.88 28.41
C ASP A 320 -10.69 -1.53 27.16
N VAL A 321 -10.71 -2.41 26.15
CA VAL A 321 -9.85 -2.32 24.98
C VAL A 321 -10.67 -2.38 23.70
N MET A 322 -10.24 -1.59 22.72
CA MET A 322 -10.64 -1.70 21.33
C MET A 322 -9.52 -2.35 20.54
N ASP A 323 -9.81 -3.42 19.82
CA ASP A 323 -8.88 -4.01 18.86
C ASP A 323 -9.46 -4.00 17.44
N GLY A 324 -8.56 -3.98 16.46
CA GLY A 324 -8.90 -3.95 15.05
C GLY A 324 -7.95 -4.81 14.24
N PHE A 325 -8.45 -5.49 13.22
CA PHE A 325 -7.64 -6.33 12.34
C PHE A 325 -8.10 -6.17 10.89
N VAL A 326 -7.15 -6.06 9.98
CA VAL A 326 -7.40 -6.12 8.53
C VAL A 326 -6.50 -7.19 7.93
N TRP A 327 -7.09 -8.14 7.21
CA TRP A 327 -6.34 -9.22 6.56
C TRP A 327 -6.97 -9.63 5.23
N ALA A 328 -6.15 -10.26 4.39
CA ALA A 328 -6.58 -10.80 3.11
C ALA A 328 -7.21 -12.20 3.29
N GLN A 329 -8.27 -12.47 2.54
CA GLN A 329 -8.89 -13.79 2.37
C GLN A 329 -8.81 -14.20 0.89
N PRO A 330 -9.13 -15.45 0.51
CA PRO A 330 -9.17 -15.85 -0.90
C PRO A 330 -10.08 -14.98 -1.77
N ASP A 331 -11.24 -14.60 -1.22
CA ASP A 331 -12.30 -13.91 -1.96
C ASP A 331 -12.36 -12.39 -1.71
N GLY A 332 -11.46 -11.83 -0.89
CA GLY A 332 -11.50 -10.40 -0.58
C GLY A 332 -10.68 -9.95 0.62
N LEU A 333 -11.05 -8.78 1.17
CA LEU A 333 -10.46 -8.20 2.38
C LEU A 333 -11.46 -8.28 3.54
N HIS A 334 -10.97 -8.71 4.70
CA HIS A 334 -11.76 -8.80 5.91
C HIS A 334 -11.24 -7.79 6.94
N MET A 335 -12.16 -7.05 7.54
CA MET A 335 -11.96 -6.12 8.64
C MET A 335 -12.73 -6.62 9.87
N GLN A 336 -12.10 -6.62 11.04
CA GLN A 336 -12.75 -6.90 12.31
C GLN A 336 -12.40 -5.81 13.31
N VAL A 337 -13.38 -5.38 14.11
CA VAL A 337 -13.21 -4.47 15.23
C VAL A 337 -13.89 -5.07 16.45
N GLY A 338 -13.14 -5.27 17.53
CA GLY A 338 -13.65 -5.72 18.83
C GLY A 338 -13.66 -4.58 19.84
N ILE A 339 -14.75 -4.41 20.57
CA ILE A 339 -14.82 -3.55 21.75
C ILE A 339 -15.13 -4.45 22.94
N HIS A 340 -14.14 -4.63 23.81
CA HIS A 340 -14.19 -5.60 24.90
C HIS A 340 -14.85 -5.01 26.15
N PHE A 341 -15.65 -5.84 26.82
CA PHE A 341 -16.30 -5.49 28.08
C PHE A 341 -15.35 -5.74 29.26
N LYS A 342 -15.37 -4.85 30.25
CA LYS A 342 -14.69 -5.05 31.55
C LYS A 342 -15.29 -6.19 32.36
N GLN A 343 -16.58 -6.46 32.17
CA GLN A 343 -17.31 -7.53 32.85
C GLN A 343 -18.13 -8.32 31.83
N ALA A 344 -18.22 -9.63 32.05
CA ALA A 344 -18.94 -10.51 31.14
C ALA A 344 -20.44 -10.19 31.11
N VAL A 345 -21.00 -10.06 29.90
CA VAL A 345 -22.44 -9.83 29.71
C VAL A 345 -23.21 -11.16 29.85
N PRO A 346 -24.30 -11.22 30.63
CA PRO A 346 -25.09 -12.44 30.79
C PRO A 346 -25.71 -12.96 29.48
N GLN A 347 -25.70 -14.28 29.29
CA GLN A 347 -26.20 -14.93 28.08
C GLN A 347 -27.69 -14.64 27.76
N SER A 348 -28.51 -14.44 28.79
CA SER A 348 -29.93 -14.09 28.64
C SER A 348 -30.12 -12.77 27.90
N LEU A 349 -29.25 -11.79 28.16
CA LEU A 349 -29.26 -10.50 27.49
C LEU A 349 -28.77 -10.64 26.04
N LEU A 350 -27.72 -11.43 25.80
CA LEU A 350 -27.18 -11.69 24.45
C LEU A 350 -28.22 -12.30 23.52
N ASN A 351 -28.97 -13.30 23.99
CA ASN A 351 -30.01 -13.97 23.21
C ASN A 351 -31.16 -13.02 22.81
N SER A 352 -31.37 -11.94 23.56
CA SER A 352 -32.36 -10.91 23.23
C SER A 352 -31.88 -9.93 22.15
N MET A 353 -30.58 -9.88 21.87
CA MET A 353 -29.96 -8.96 20.92
C MET A 353 -29.72 -9.56 19.54
N THR A 354 -29.79 -10.88 19.35
CA THR A 354 -29.56 -11.54 18.04
C THR A 354 -30.79 -11.47 17.12
N THR A 355 -30.59 -11.06 15.87
CA THR A 355 -31.62 -10.95 14.82
C THR A 355 -31.90 -12.31 14.18
N ARG A 356 -33.16 -12.62 13.85
CA ARG A 356 -33.53 -13.89 13.18
C ARG A 356 -33.38 -13.82 11.66
N ASN A 357 -33.21 -12.60 11.13
CA ASN A 357 -32.97 -12.29 9.72
C ASN A 357 -34.10 -12.75 8.79
N GLN A 358 -35.34 -12.82 9.30
CA GLN A 358 -36.52 -13.28 8.55
C GLN A 358 -37.01 -12.23 7.54
N ILE A 359 -36.83 -10.95 7.84
CA ILE A 359 -37.26 -9.83 6.98
C ILE A 359 -36.51 -9.82 5.64
N LEU A 360 -35.30 -10.40 5.60
CA LEU A 360 -34.49 -10.51 4.39
C LEU A 360 -35.17 -11.35 3.31
N ASP A 361 -36.00 -12.32 3.69
CA ASP A 361 -36.75 -13.15 2.74
C ASP A 361 -37.76 -12.37 1.91
N ARG A 362 -38.13 -11.16 2.35
CA ARG A 362 -39.05 -10.28 1.61
C ARG A 362 -38.33 -9.27 0.74
N LEU A 363 -37.01 -9.14 0.87
CA LEU A 363 -36.22 -8.26 0.01
C LEU A 363 -35.97 -8.94 -1.34
N PRO A 364 -36.03 -8.18 -2.45
CA PRO A 364 -35.75 -8.72 -3.78
C PRO A 364 -34.30 -9.21 -3.88
N GLU A 365 -34.07 -10.25 -4.69
CA GLU A 365 -32.74 -10.80 -4.97
C GLU A 365 -31.75 -9.73 -5.46
N VAL A 366 -32.22 -8.85 -6.35
CA VAL A 366 -31.44 -7.73 -6.86
C VAL A 366 -31.80 -6.47 -6.08
N ASN A 367 -30.86 -6.03 -5.27
CA ASN A 367 -30.86 -4.73 -4.62
C ASN A 367 -29.50 -4.03 -4.85
N TYR A 368 -29.47 -2.72 -4.66
CA TYR A 368 -28.23 -1.94 -4.64
C TYR A 368 -27.59 -1.98 -3.27
N VAL A 369 -28.42 -1.71 -2.24
CA VAL A 369 -28.03 -1.68 -0.83
C VAL A 369 -29.16 -2.31 -0.03
N ALA A 370 -28.83 -3.10 0.97
CA ALA A 370 -29.76 -3.57 1.97
C ALA A 370 -29.09 -3.52 3.35
N SER A 371 -29.85 -3.10 4.35
CA SER A 371 -29.46 -3.18 5.75
C SER A 371 -30.62 -3.74 6.54
N ASN A 372 -30.34 -4.59 7.53
CA ASN A 372 -31.34 -5.02 8.48
C ASN A 372 -30.80 -5.01 9.91
N GLY A 373 -31.72 -5.00 10.85
CA GLY A 373 -31.43 -5.16 12.27
C GLY A 373 -32.71 -5.46 13.01
N GLN A 374 -32.72 -5.20 14.32
CA GLN A 374 -33.90 -5.41 15.13
C GLN A 374 -34.01 -4.45 16.30
N ASN A 375 -35.23 -4.35 16.81
CA ASN A 375 -35.58 -3.69 18.05
C ASN A 375 -35.08 -2.24 18.14
N LEU A 376 -35.37 -1.47 17.09
CA LEU A 376 -35.05 -0.04 17.02
C LEU A 376 -35.69 0.74 18.18
N ALA A 377 -36.85 0.28 18.66
CA ALA A 377 -37.49 0.79 19.87
C ALA A 377 -36.54 0.76 21.10
N LEU A 378 -35.90 -0.39 21.35
CA LEU A 378 -34.96 -0.54 22.46
C LEU A 378 -33.70 0.31 22.27
N PHE A 379 -33.15 0.32 21.05
CA PHE A 379 -32.01 1.18 20.73
C PHE A 379 -32.33 2.66 21.01
N TRP A 380 -33.48 3.14 20.53
CA TRP A 380 -33.92 4.51 20.73
C TRP A 380 -34.18 4.83 22.20
N GLN A 381 -34.73 3.89 22.97
CA GLN A 381 -34.94 4.04 24.41
C GLN A 381 -33.61 4.22 25.15
N VAL A 382 -32.61 3.37 24.87
CA VAL A 382 -31.28 3.47 25.47
C VAL A 382 -30.62 4.80 25.10
N PHE A 383 -30.70 5.19 23.82
CA PHE A 383 -30.16 6.45 23.32
C PHE A 383 -30.79 7.66 24.02
N THR A 384 -32.12 7.72 24.09
CA THR A 384 -32.85 8.84 24.71
C THR A 384 -32.66 8.90 26.22
N THR A 385 -32.58 7.75 26.91
CA THR A 385 -32.27 7.71 28.34
C THR A 385 -30.88 8.31 28.62
N GLY A 386 -29.91 8.04 27.73
CA GLY A 386 -28.59 8.66 27.78
C GLY A 386 -28.66 10.19 27.65
N LEU A 387 -29.41 10.70 26.66
CA LEU A 387 -29.59 12.15 26.44
C LEU A 387 -30.41 12.82 27.57
N GLU A 388 -31.39 12.14 28.14
CA GLU A 388 -32.21 12.71 29.21
C GLU A 388 -31.43 12.86 30.53
N SER A 389 -30.34 12.13 30.70
CA SER A 389 -29.48 12.19 31.88
C SER A 389 -28.66 13.48 32.01
N ASP A 390 -28.55 14.28 30.95
CA ASP A 390 -27.79 15.53 30.94
C ASP A 390 -28.64 16.75 30.49
N PRO A 391 -28.69 17.86 31.26
CA PRO A 391 -29.51 19.02 30.91
C PRO A 391 -29.23 19.64 29.53
N SER A 392 -27.97 19.61 29.06
CA SER A 392 -27.59 20.22 27.78
C SER A 392 -28.02 19.38 26.59
N THR A 393 -27.83 18.06 26.69
CA THR A 393 -28.22 17.09 25.65
C THR A 393 -29.74 16.86 25.65
N LYS A 394 -30.38 16.89 26.83
CA LYS A 394 -31.85 16.88 26.99
C LYS A 394 -32.50 18.05 26.28
N LYS A 395 -31.94 19.26 26.38
CA LYS A 395 -32.43 20.43 25.65
C LYS A 395 -32.41 20.20 24.13
N GLY A 396 -31.35 19.57 23.61
CA GLY A 396 -31.25 19.18 22.20
C GLY A 396 -32.31 18.14 21.80
N LEU A 397 -32.54 17.13 22.65
CA LEU A 397 -33.60 16.13 22.45
C LEU A 397 -35.00 16.78 22.46
N ASP A 398 -35.26 17.70 23.39
CA ASP A 398 -36.54 18.42 23.48
C ASP A 398 -36.75 19.34 22.27
N GLN A 399 -35.69 19.97 21.76
CA GLN A 399 -35.73 20.74 20.52
C GLN A 399 -36.03 19.85 19.31
N PHE A 400 -35.42 18.67 19.24
CA PHE A 400 -35.72 17.68 18.20
C PHE A 400 -37.18 17.22 18.27
N ARG A 401 -37.69 16.91 19.47
CA ARG A 401 -39.10 16.55 19.69
C ARG A 401 -40.04 17.66 19.24
N GLN A 402 -39.78 18.91 19.63
CA GLN A 402 -40.57 20.06 19.20
C GLN A 402 -40.51 20.29 17.69
N PHE A 403 -39.34 20.11 17.09
CA PHE A 403 -39.15 20.23 15.64
C PHE A 403 -39.92 19.15 14.88
N SER A 404 -39.79 17.88 15.29
CA SER A 404 -40.54 16.76 14.74
C SER A 404 -42.04 16.98 14.87
N GLN A 405 -42.49 17.43 16.05
CA GLN A 405 -43.90 17.75 16.29
C GLN A 405 -44.42 18.85 15.36
N ARG A 406 -43.60 19.89 15.08
CA ARG A 406 -43.94 20.95 14.12
C ARG A 406 -43.92 20.47 12.67
N LEU A 407 -42.99 19.59 12.31
CA LEU A 407 -42.83 19.12 10.94
C LEU A 407 -43.82 18.04 10.55
N VAL A 408 -44.09 17.06 11.41
CA VAL A 408 -44.89 15.88 11.05
C VAL A 408 -45.96 15.56 12.09
N GLY A 409 -46.19 16.40 13.10
CA GLY A 409 -47.22 16.18 14.11
C GLY A 409 -46.95 14.99 15.04
N LEU A 410 -45.75 14.44 14.97
CA LEU A 410 -45.29 13.28 15.74
C LEU A 410 -43.95 13.60 16.38
N ASP A 411 -43.71 13.03 17.55
CA ASP A 411 -42.39 12.98 18.15
C ASP A 411 -41.85 11.55 18.21
N ASP A 412 -40.68 11.41 18.82
CA ASP A 412 -39.99 10.15 18.92
C ASP A 412 -40.77 9.07 19.70
N ARG A 413 -41.65 9.48 20.62
CA ARG A 413 -42.50 8.59 21.43
C ARG A 413 -43.69 8.05 20.64
N ASP A 414 -44.07 8.71 19.54
CA ASP A 414 -45.05 8.16 18.60
C ASP A 414 -44.40 7.24 17.54
N ILE A 415 -43.15 7.52 17.17
CA ILE A 415 -42.49 6.88 16.02
C ILE A 415 -41.84 5.56 16.41
N PHE A 416 -41.01 5.53 17.46
CA PHE A 416 -40.13 4.39 17.71
C PHE A 416 -40.73 3.22 18.52
N PRO A 417 -41.66 3.40 19.50
CA PRO A 417 -42.03 2.31 20.41
C PRO A 417 -42.59 1.04 19.77
N TRP A 418 -43.30 1.16 18.64
CA TRP A 418 -43.86 0.02 17.92
C TRP A 418 -42.84 -0.67 17.01
N MET A 419 -41.66 -0.09 16.79
CA MET A 419 -40.58 -0.65 15.97
C MET A 419 -39.73 -1.66 16.76
N ASN A 420 -40.40 -2.67 17.34
CA ASN A 420 -39.84 -3.63 18.31
C ASN A 420 -39.53 -5.03 17.72
N GLY A 421 -39.71 -5.21 16.41
CA GLY A 421 -39.31 -6.40 15.66
C GLY A 421 -38.09 -6.16 14.77
N GLU A 422 -37.96 -6.94 13.70
CA GLU A 422 -36.94 -6.71 12.67
C GLU A 422 -37.25 -5.45 11.83
N ILE A 423 -36.20 -4.77 11.40
CA ILE A 423 -36.28 -3.62 10.50
C ILE A 423 -35.32 -3.84 9.33
N ALA A 424 -35.72 -3.42 8.14
CA ALA A 424 -34.85 -3.43 6.98
C ALA A 424 -35.00 -2.15 6.15
N THR A 425 -33.89 -1.57 5.74
CA THR A 425 -33.82 -0.49 4.75
C THR A 425 -33.15 -1.02 3.49
N PHE A 426 -33.63 -0.62 2.33
CA PHE A 426 -33.07 -1.11 1.08
C PHE A 426 -33.28 -0.15 -0.09
N MET A 427 -32.36 -0.24 -1.04
CA MET A 427 -32.38 0.45 -2.32
C MET A 427 -32.41 -0.60 -3.43
N TYR A 428 -33.27 -0.44 -4.43
CA TYR A 428 -33.48 -1.45 -5.45
C TYR A 428 -33.74 -0.83 -6.83
N PRO A 429 -33.44 -1.57 -7.92
CA PRO A 429 -33.76 -1.11 -9.27
C PRO A 429 -35.27 -1.13 -9.50
N THR A 430 -35.85 0.01 -9.85
CA THR A 430 -37.23 0.11 -10.33
C THR A 430 -37.37 1.28 -11.31
N ARG A 431 -38.28 1.13 -12.27
CA ARG A 431 -38.70 2.18 -13.21
C ARG A 431 -39.98 2.89 -12.75
N GLN A 432 -40.53 2.49 -11.61
CA GLN A 432 -41.75 3.03 -11.04
C GLN A 432 -41.43 3.87 -9.80
N GLY A 433 -42.37 4.75 -9.43
CA GLY A 433 -42.26 5.57 -8.22
C GLY A 433 -41.75 6.98 -8.48
N PHE A 434 -41.45 7.70 -7.40
CA PHE A 434 -41.15 9.13 -7.44
C PHE A 434 -39.91 9.46 -8.25
N LEU A 435 -38.78 8.80 -7.95
CA LEU A 435 -37.50 9.13 -8.58
C LEU A 435 -37.49 8.88 -10.09
N PRO A 436 -37.93 7.73 -10.64
CA PRO A 436 -38.01 7.56 -12.10
C PRO A 436 -38.99 8.51 -12.77
N ALA A 437 -40.07 8.91 -12.08
CA ALA A 437 -41.03 9.88 -12.63
C ALA A 437 -40.47 11.31 -12.71
N THR A 438 -39.62 11.69 -11.76
CA THR A 438 -38.94 13.00 -11.74
C THR A 438 -37.65 12.99 -12.56
N PHE A 439 -36.93 11.87 -12.58
CA PHE A 439 -35.66 11.65 -13.25
C PHE A 439 -35.74 10.38 -14.13
N PRO A 440 -36.19 10.50 -15.39
CA PRO A 440 -36.54 9.35 -16.25
C PRO A 440 -35.46 8.29 -16.48
N ASN A 441 -34.18 8.64 -16.26
CA ASN A 441 -33.05 7.73 -16.45
C ASN A 441 -32.50 7.16 -15.13
N LEU A 442 -33.13 7.46 -13.98
CA LEU A 442 -32.69 7.02 -12.66
C LEU A 442 -33.52 5.82 -12.18
N ASP A 443 -33.04 4.61 -12.46
CA ASP A 443 -33.68 3.35 -12.05
C ASP A 443 -33.43 3.09 -10.53
N LEU A 444 -34.07 3.85 -9.65
CA LEU A 444 -33.84 3.79 -8.19
C LEU A 444 -35.13 3.89 -7.38
N GLY A 445 -35.35 2.91 -6.51
CA GLY A 445 -36.37 2.90 -5.47
C GLY A 445 -35.75 2.75 -4.08
N PHE A 446 -36.45 3.28 -3.07
CA PHE A 446 -36.13 3.10 -1.66
C PHE A 446 -37.27 2.37 -0.95
N GLY A 447 -36.92 1.57 0.03
CA GLY A 447 -37.89 0.88 0.86
C GLY A 447 -37.45 0.73 2.31
N LEU A 448 -38.46 0.65 3.18
CA LEU A 448 -38.35 0.41 4.60
C LEU A 448 -39.38 -0.66 4.98
N MET A 449 -38.93 -1.76 5.59
CA MET A 449 -39.81 -2.76 6.19
C MET A 449 -39.64 -2.73 7.70
N ILE A 450 -40.75 -2.75 8.43
CA ILE A 450 -40.76 -2.74 9.89
C ILE A 450 -41.69 -3.85 10.36
N GLN A 451 -41.13 -4.81 11.09
CA GLN A 451 -41.89 -5.78 11.83
C GLN A 451 -42.23 -5.23 13.22
N THR A 452 -43.46 -5.45 13.66
CA THR A 452 -43.98 -5.00 14.95
C THR A 452 -44.76 -6.11 15.64
N ARG A 453 -44.64 -6.18 16.97
CA ARG A 453 -45.50 -6.99 17.83
C ARG A 453 -46.72 -6.22 18.32
N ASP A 454 -46.72 -4.91 18.16
CA ASP A 454 -47.81 -4.00 18.51
C ASP A 454 -48.36 -3.33 17.24
N ARG A 455 -49.24 -4.06 16.57
CA ARG A 455 -49.87 -3.58 15.33
C ARG A 455 -50.79 -2.39 15.58
N ALA A 456 -51.49 -2.34 16.70
CA ALA A 456 -52.41 -1.26 17.01
C ALA A 456 -51.66 0.08 17.14
N ALA A 457 -50.52 0.09 17.83
CA ALA A 457 -49.66 1.28 17.93
C ALA A 457 -49.11 1.70 16.57
N ALA A 458 -48.69 0.74 15.74
CA ALA A 458 -48.21 1.02 14.38
C ALA A 458 -49.31 1.62 13.48
N GLU A 459 -50.52 1.06 13.51
CA GLU A 459 -51.68 1.58 12.77
C GLU A 459 -52.06 2.99 13.24
N ALA A 460 -51.98 3.27 14.54
CA ALA A 460 -52.20 4.60 15.09
C ALA A 460 -51.15 5.60 14.58
N ALA A 461 -49.87 5.23 14.57
CA ALA A 461 -48.79 6.07 14.05
C ALA A 461 -48.93 6.35 12.55
N LEU A 462 -49.18 5.31 11.74
CA LEU A 462 -49.43 5.45 10.29
C LEU A 462 -50.65 6.31 9.99
N SER A 463 -51.74 6.14 10.75
CA SER A 463 -52.95 6.96 10.60
C SER A 463 -52.70 8.43 10.90
N LYS A 464 -51.85 8.74 11.89
CA LYS A 464 -51.44 10.13 12.16
C LYS A 464 -50.61 10.69 11.00
N LEU A 465 -49.66 9.92 10.48
CA LEU A 465 -48.87 10.31 9.29
C LEU A 465 -49.76 10.60 8.08
N ASP A 466 -50.75 9.74 7.81
CA ASP A 466 -51.69 9.92 6.71
C ASP A 466 -52.51 11.21 6.85
N ARG A 467 -52.98 11.54 8.05
CA ARG A 467 -53.69 12.81 8.32
C ARG A 467 -52.79 14.03 8.08
N VAL A 468 -51.53 13.94 8.47
CA VAL A 468 -50.54 15.01 8.27
C VAL A 468 -50.28 15.20 6.78
N ALA A 469 -50.12 14.12 6.03
CA ALA A 469 -49.98 14.16 4.58
C ALA A 469 -51.23 14.76 3.91
N GLN A 470 -52.44 14.36 4.30
CA GLN A 470 -53.71 14.91 3.81
C GLN A 470 -53.81 16.42 4.05
N THR A 471 -53.33 16.88 5.20
CA THR A 471 -53.36 18.31 5.55
C THR A 471 -52.36 19.13 4.74
N ARG A 472 -51.22 18.56 4.34
CA ARG A 472 -50.12 19.29 3.70
C ARG A 472 -50.07 19.20 2.17
N ILE A 473 -50.56 18.10 1.60
CA ILE A 473 -50.41 17.79 0.16
C ILE A 473 -51.72 17.99 -0.62
N ASP A 474 -52.88 17.95 0.07
CA ASP A 474 -54.27 17.80 -0.42
C ASP A 474 -54.83 16.42 -0.07
N LYS A 475 -56.04 16.38 0.51
CA LYS A 475 -56.72 15.18 0.98
C LYS A 475 -57.01 14.21 -0.16
N ASP A 476 -57.34 14.71 -1.35
CA ASP A 476 -57.69 13.87 -2.49
C ASP A 476 -56.48 13.18 -3.13
N LEU A 477 -55.27 13.64 -2.78
CA LEU A 477 -54.00 13.07 -3.25
C LEU A 477 -53.43 12.00 -2.30
N VAL A 478 -54.00 11.85 -1.10
CA VAL A 478 -53.71 10.72 -0.21
C VAL A 478 -54.87 9.72 -0.28
N ASN A 479 -54.67 8.63 -1.01
CA ASN A 479 -55.71 7.65 -1.26
C ASN A 479 -55.24 6.21 -0.98
N THR A 480 -56.20 5.38 -0.58
CA THR A 480 -56.00 3.95 -0.38
C THR A 480 -56.64 3.20 -1.54
N ARG A 481 -55.84 2.37 -2.20
CA ARG A 481 -56.30 1.51 -3.31
C ARG A 481 -55.87 0.07 -3.07
N THR A 482 -56.66 -0.86 -3.59
CA THR A 482 -56.32 -2.28 -3.50
C THR A 482 -55.38 -2.66 -4.65
N ILE A 483 -54.18 -3.13 -4.32
CA ILE A 483 -53.22 -3.70 -5.27
C ILE A 483 -53.07 -5.17 -4.95
N GLN A 484 -53.45 -6.05 -5.88
CA GLN A 484 -53.35 -7.51 -5.74
C GLN A 484 -53.93 -8.04 -4.41
N GLY A 485 -55.10 -7.50 -4.01
CA GLY A 485 -55.80 -7.88 -2.79
C GLY A 485 -55.28 -7.23 -1.50
N GLN A 486 -54.23 -6.40 -1.55
CA GLN A 486 -53.72 -5.67 -0.39
C GLN A 486 -54.10 -4.19 -0.44
N PRO A 487 -54.55 -3.58 0.67
CA PRO A 487 -54.79 -2.15 0.75
C PRO A 487 -53.46 -1.40 0.78
N VAL A 488 -53.28 -0.46 -0.14
CA VAL A 488 -52.07 0.35 -0.28
C VAL A 488 -52.46 1.82 -0.20
N THR A 489 -51.94 2.52 0.80
CA THR A 489 -52.08 3.97 0.92
C THR A 489 -50.95 4.63 0.17
N THR A 490 -51.27 5.57 -0.71
CA THR A 490 -50.29 6.31 -1.51
C THR A 490 -50.42 7.80 -1.26
N TRP A 491 -49.27 8.47 -1.11
CA TRP A 491 -49.16 9.91 -0.95
C TRP A 491 -48.71 10.49 -2.28
N ASN A 492 -49.60 11.18 -2.99
CA ASN A 492 -49.34 11.69 -4.32
C ASN A 492 -49.12 13.21 -4.29
N VAL A 493 -48.26 13.72 -5.17
CA VAL A 493 -47.97 15.15 -5.32
C VAL A 493 -48.10 15.54 -6.79
N PRO A 494 -48.57 16.77 -7.10
CA PRO A 494 -48.56 17.27 -8.47
C PRO A 494 -47.12 17.62 -8.89
N ALA A 495 -46.66 17.09 -10.03
CA ALA A 495 -45.36 17.39 -10.62
C ALA A 495 -45.48 17.43 -12.15
N ASN A 496 -45.06 18.55 -12.77
CA ASN A 496 -45.05 18.74 -14.23
C ASN A 496 -46.38 18.40 -14.93
N GLY A 497 -47.52 18.78 -14.34
CA GLY A 497 -48.86 18.52 -14.88
C GLY A 497 -49.34 17.07 -14.75
N LYS A 498 -48.63 16.23 -13.98
CA LYS A 498 -49.00 14.84 -13.66
C LYS A 498 -49.05 14.63 -12.15
N THR A 499 -49.85 13.67 -11.71
CA THR A 499 -49.86 13.21 -10.31
C THR A 499 -48.81 12.12 -10.15
N VAL A 500 -47.79 12.38 -9.32
CA VAL A 500 -46.68 11.45 -9.04
C VAL A 500 -46.78 10.97 -7.60
N SER A 501 -46.62 9.68 -7.38
CA SER A 501 -46.63 9.11 -6.03
C SER A 501 -45.27 9.30 -5.36
N LEU A 502 -45.24 10.04 -4.23
CA LEU A 502 -44.05 10.29 -3.42
C LEU A 502 -43.69 9.08 -2.56
N LEU A 503 -44.67 8.57 -1.83
CA LEU A 503 -44.50 7.50 -0.85
C LEU A 503 -45.74 6.61 -0.85
N SER A 504 -45.57 5.32 -0.52
CA SER A 504 -46.68 4.42 -0.25
C SER A 504 -46.39 3.53 0.94
N HIS A 505 -47.43 3.09 1.63
CA HIS A 505 -47.31 2.11 2.70
C HIS A 505 -48.43 1.08 2.65
N SER A 506 -48.13 -0.14 3.11
CA SER A 506 -49.07 -1.26 3.16
C SER A 506 -48.61 -2.32 4.16
N TRP A 507 -49.56 -3.12 4.67
CA TRP A 507 -49.28 -4.32 5.46
C TRP A 507 -49.04 -5.50 4.52
N VAL A 508 -47.85 -6.09 4.56
CA VAL A 508 -47.48 -7.22 3.67
C VAL A 508 -47.72 -8.60 4.30
N ASN A 509 -48.05 -8.62 5.59
CA ASN A 509 -48.53 -9.73 6.41
C ASN A 509 -49.14 -9.17 7.71
N LYS A 510 -49.36 -10.04 8.71
CA LYS A 510 -50.00 -9.67 9.97
C LYS A 510 -49.22 -8.67 10.82
N ASP A 511 -47.89 -8.63 10.67
CA ASP A 511 -46.97 -7.99 11.62
C ASP A 511 -45.89 -7.12 10.95
N THR A 512 -45.90 -6.96 9.63
CA THR A 512 -44.88 -6.22 8.87
C THR A 512 -45.51 -5.15 7.99
N VAL A 513 -45.08 -3.92 8.22
CA VAL A 513 -45.37 -2.76 7.36
C VAL A 513 -44.27 -2.62 6.34
N LEU A 514 -44.65 -2.37 5.08
CA LEU A 514 -43.76 -1.98 4.01
C LEU A 514 -44.05 -0.54 3.61
N ILE A 515 -43.01 0.28 3.58
CA ILE A 515 -43.03 1.66 3.11
C ILE A 515 -42.09 1.77 1.90
N LEU A 516 -42.57 2.32 0.79
CA LEU A 516 -41.82 2.46 -0.46
C LEU A 516 -41.85 3.89 -1.00
N GLY A 517 -40.79 4.28 -1.70
CA GLY A 517 -40.79 5.50 -2.53
C GLY A 517 -41.71 5.33 -3.74
N GLY A 518 -42.90 5.90 -3.67
CA GLY A 518 -43.96 5.83 -4.68
C GLY A 518 -44.86 4.59 -4.58
N GLY A 519 -46.06 4.69 -5.17
CA GLY A 519 -47.14 3.71 -5.05
C GLY A 519 -47.28 2.70 -6.18
N GLY A 520 -46.58 2.89 -7.31
CA GLY A 520 -46.52 1.88 -8.38
C GLY A 520 -45.62 0.69 -8.01
N THR A 521 -44.54 0.99 -7.28
CA THR A 521 -43.53 0.01 -6.85
C THR A 521 -44.09 -1.10 -5.95
N MET A 522 -45.22 -0.86 -5.27
CA MET A 522 -45.85 -1.87 -4.40
C MET A 522 -46.24 -3.16 -5.14
N THR A 523 -46.51 -3.07 -6.44
CA THR A 523 -46.78 -4.25 -7.30
C THR A 523 -45.59 -5.22 -7.39
N GLU A 524 -44.37 -4.76 -7.09
CA GLU A 524 -43.13 -5.56 -7.12
C GLU A 524 -42.89 -6.33 -5.79
N PHE A 525 -43.62 -5.98 -4.73
CA PHE A 525 -43.47 -6.55 -3.38
C PHE A 525 -44.72 -7.29 -2.88
N VAL A 526 -45.83 -7.16 -3.61
CA VAL A 526 -47.11 -7.81 -3.32
C VAL A 526 -47.57 -8.57 -4.57
N PRO A 527 -47.57 -9.92 -4.56
CA PRO A 527 -47.12 -10.81 -3.48
C PRO A 527 -45.59 -10.80 -3.32
N LYS A 528 -45.10 -11.52 -2.30
CA LYS A 528 -43.67 -11.69 -1.98
C LYS A 528 -42.85 -11.96 -3.26
N PRO A 529 -41.66 -11.34 -3.42
CA PRO A 529 -40.84 -11.54 -4.62
C PRO A 529 -40.53 -13.02 -4.87
N LEU A 530 -40.54 -13.41 -6.15
CA LEU A 530 -40.26 -14.78 -6.62
C LEU A 530 -38.88 -15.29 -6.19
N ARG A 531 -37.88 -14.38 -6.15
CA ARG A 531 -36.55 -14.64 -5.63
C ARG A 531 -36.17 -13.61 -4.58
N SER A 532 -35.73 -14.09 -3.42
CA SER A 532 -35.38 -13.24 -2.28
C SER A 532 -33.88 -13.03 -2.14
N LEU A 533 -33.49 -12.01 -1.38
CA LEU A 533 -32.08 -11.68 -1.12
C LEU A 533 -31.27 -12.87 -0.57
N PRO A 534 -31.74 -13.67 0.40
CA PRO A 534 -31.02 -14.86 0.88
C PRO A 534 -30.76 -15.93 -0.18
N GLN A 535 -31.45 -15.90 -1.33
CA GLN A 535 -31.22 -16.82 -2.43
C GLN A 535 -30.09 -16.38 -3.38
N SER A 536 -29.71 -15.09 -3.34
CA SER A 536 -28.63 -14.53 -4.15
C SER A 536 -27.28 -15.14 -3.80
N ALA A 537 -26.55 -15.65 -4.80
CA ALA A 537 -25.20 -16.18 -4.62
C ALA A 537 -24.23 -15.08 -4.14
N ASN A 538 -24.37 -13.85 -4.66
CA ASN A 538 -23.55 -12.71 -4.25
C ASN A 538 -23.78 -12.36 -2.78
N PHE A 539 -25.05 -12.34 -2.34
CA PHE A 539 -25.37 -12.07 -0.94
C PHE A 539 -24.84 -13.17 -0.01
N LYS A 540 -25.05 -14.45 -0.36
CA LYS A 540 -24.51 -15.58 0.40
C LYS A 540 -22.99 -15.50 0.56
N ALA A 541 -22.27 -15.20 -0.52
CA ALA A 541 -20.83 -15.04 -0.48
C ALA A 541 -20.40 -13.84 0.38
N ALA A 542 -21.14 -12.73 0.33
CA ALA A 542 -20.85 -11.53 1.10
C ALA A 542 -21.00 -11.75 2.61
N ILE A 543 -22.01 -12.50 3.05
CA ILE A 543 -22.25 -12.74 4.49
C ILE A 543 -21.58 -14.00 5.05
N ALA A 544 -21.06 -14.89 4.19
CA ALA A 544 -20.42 -16.13 4.60
C ALA A 544 -19.29 -15.97 5.65
N PRO A 545 -18.50 -14.88 5.67
CA PRO A 545 -17.47 -14.68 6.69
C PRO A 545 -18.01 -14.40 8.09
N PHE A 546 -19.29 -14.03 8.24
CA PHE A 546 -19.84 -13.55 9.51
C PHE A 546 -20.59 -14.65 10.29
N SER A 547 -20.67 -14.49 11.62
CA SER A 547 -21.53 -15.32 12.46
C SER A 547 -23.00 -15.14 12.09
N ASN A 548 -23.77 -16.24 12.03
CA ASN A 548 -25.23 -16.19 11.87
C ASN A 548 -25.95 -15.56 13.08
N ALA A 549 -25.34 -15.61 14.27
CA ALA A 549 -25.83 -14.97 15.47
C ALA A 549 -25.29 -13.53 15.54
N ASN A 550 -25.96 -12.62 14.82
CA ASN A 550 -25.56 -11.23 14.68
C ASN A 550 -26.75 -10.27 14.92
N LEU A 551 -26.47 -8.97 14.90
CA LEU A 551 -27.40 -7.87 15.07
C LEU A 551 -28.07 -7.47 13.74
N GLY A 552 -27.80 -8.19 12.65
CA GLY A 552 -28.21 -7.88 11.29
C GLY A 552 -27.02 -7.64 10.36
N TYR A 553 -27.32 -7.41 9.09
CA TYR A 553 -26.34 -7.23 8.02
C TYR A 553 -26.49 -5.88 7.36
N PHE A 554 -25.36 -5.31 6.95
CA PHE A 554 -25.26 -4.31 5.89
C PHE A 554 -24.70 -4.98 4.64
N TYR A 555 -25.27 -4.68 3.48
CA TYR A 555 -24.87 -5.26 2.20
C TYR A 555 -25.00 -4.25 1.07
N VAL A 556 -23.97 -4.17 0.25
CA VAL A 556 -23.91 -3.40 -0.99
C VAL A 556 -23.56 -4.35 -2.13
N ASN A 557 -24.42 -4.40 -3.14
CA ASN A 557 -24.21 -5.20 -4.33
C ASN A 557 -23.41 -4.39 -5.36
N GLY A 558 -22.11 -4.65 -5.46
CA GLY A 558 -21.20 -3.88 -6.31
C GLY A 558 -21.62 -3.89 -7.78
N GLY A 559 -22.01 -5.05 -8.32
CA GLY A 559 -22.47 -5.16 -9.71
C GLY A 559 -23.74 -4.35 -9.99
N ALA A 560 -24.71 -4.39 -9.08
CA ALA A 560 -25.95 -3.62 -9.24
C ALA A 560 -25.68 -2.11 -9.10
N VAL A 561 -24.89 -1.68 -8.11
CA VAL A 561 -24.50 -0.27 -7.94
C VAL A 561 -23.75 0.24 -9.16
N MET A 562 -22.83 -0.55 -9.72
CA MET A 562 -22.11 -0.17 -10.95
C MET A 562 -23.04 -0.05 -12.15
N SER A 563 -24.08 -0.89 -12.25
CA SER A 563 -25.12 -0.72 -13.27
C SER A 563 -25.87 0.62 -13.10
N LEU A 564 -26.23 1.00 -11.86
CA LEU A 564 -26.88 2.29 -11.57
C LEU A 564 -25.95 3.47 -11.90
N VAL A 565 -24.69 3.39 -11.48
CA VAL A 565 -23.69 4.42 -11.73
C VAL A 565 -23.51 4.64 -13.23
N ASN A 566 -23.28 3.55 -13.98
CA ASN A 566 -23.03 3.63 -15.42
C ASN A 566 -24.25 4.08 -16.22
N ARG A 567 -25.46 3.62 -15.85
CA ARG A 567 -26.69 3.93 -16.60
C ARG A 567 -27.26 5.30 -16.27
N SER A 568 -27.18 5.73 -15.02
CA SER A 568 -27.97 6.85 -14.50
C SER A 568 -27.12 8.01 -14.00
N ILE A 569 -26.14 7.74 -13.14
CA ILE A 569 -25.37 8.79 -12.43
C ILE A 569 -24.30 9.39 -13.34
N MET A 570 -23.57 8.55 -14.08
CA MET A 570 -22.46 9.00 -14.93
C MET A 570 -22.90 9.92 -16.07
N PRO A 571 -23.93 9.59 -16.87
CA PRO A 571 -24.41 10.50 -17.90
C PRO A 571 -24.89 11.84 -17.34
N PHE A 572 -25.48 11.82 -16.14
CA PHE A 572 -25.93 13.02 -15.43
C PHE A 572 -24.77 13.90 -14.98
N LEU A 573 -23.75 13.33 -14.33
CA LEU A 573 -22.59 14.08 -13.83
C LEU A 573 -21.68 14.57 -14.95
N SER A 574 -21.52 13.80 -16.03
CA SER A 574 -20.58 14.14 -17.11
C SER A 574 -21.20 14.97 -18.24
N GLY A 575 -22.52 15.23 -18.20
CA GLY A 575 -23.25 15.84 -19.31
C GLY A 575 -23.09 15.05 -20.62
N GLY A 576 -22.87 13.73 -20.53
CA GLY A 576 -22.58 12.85 -21.66
C GLY A 576 -21.16 12.89 -22.22
N LYS A 577 -20.22 13.66 -21.63
CA LYS A 577 -18.82 13.73 -22.08
C LYS A 577 -17.94 12.66 -21.40
N LYS A 578 -16.89 12.20 -22.09
CA LYS A 578 -15.85 11.33 -21.50
C LYS A 578 -14.99 12.13 -20.52
N ASN A 579 -14.73 11.57 -19.33
CA ASN A 579 -13.84 12.16 -18.33
C ASN A 579 -12.86 11.09 -17.83
N PRO A 580 -11.56 11.21 -18.16
CA PRO A 580 -10.54 10.22 -17.80
C PRO A 580 -10.44 9.93 -16.31
N GLY A 581 -10.62 10.95 -15.45
CA GLY A 581 -10.56 10.78 -13.99
C GLY A 581 -11.71 9.92 -13.45
N LEU A 582 -12.87 9.96 -14.09
CA LEU A 582 -14.01 9.12 -13.72
C LEU A 582 -13.91 7.69 -14.28
N ASP A 583 -13.16 7.47 -15.37
CA ASP A 583 -12.97 6.13 -15.92
C ASP A 583 -12.02 5.27 -15.04
N ALA A 584 -10.99 5.87 -14.44
CA ALA A 584 -10.14 5.20 -13.44
C ALA A 584 -10.92 4.77 -12.18
N VAL A 585 -11.88 5.61 -11.74
CA VAL A 585 -12.77 5.28 -10.62
C VAL A 585 -13.70 4.11 -10.98
N LYS A 586 -14.18 4.02 -12.22
CA LYS A 586 -15.02 2.90 -12.67
C LYS A 586 -14.29 1.57 -12.65
N GLU A 587 -13.04 1.54 -13.10
CA GLU A 587 -12.23 0.32 -13.12
C GLU A 587 -11.98 -0.20 -11.69
N SER A 588 -11.66 0.72 -10.78
CA SER A 588 -11.48 0.41 -9.36
C SER A 588 -12.77 -0.12 -8.71
N LEU A 589 -13.90 0.56 -8.93
CA LEU A 589 -15.20 0.13 -8.38
C LEU A 589 -15.72 -1.17 -9.03
N GLY A 590 -15.41 -1.41 -10.30
CA GLY A 590 -15.79 -2.63 -11.02
C GLY A 590 -15.12 -3.90 -10.46
N SER A 591 -14.01 -3.74 -9.74
CA SER A 591 -13.32 -4.84 -9.06
C SER A 591 -13.94 -5.22 -7.71
N ILE A 592 -14.89 -4.43 -7.18
CA ILE A 592 -15.58 -4.71 -5.91
C ILE A 592 -16.88 -5.46 -6.23
N ARG A 593 -16.97 -6.74 -5.81
CA ARG A 593 -18.17 -7.56 -5.99
C ARG A 593 -19.26 -7.18 -4.99
N SER A 594 -18.88 -6.97 -3.74
CA SER A 594 -19.78 -6.51 -2.69
C SER A 594 -19.02 -5.89 -1.51
N LEU A 595 -19.71 -5.02 -0.79
CA LEU A 595 -19.31 -4.59 0.55
C LEU A 595 -20.36 -5.11 1.52
N SER A 596 -19.94 -5.63 2.65
CA SER A 596 -20.85 -6.15 3.65
C SER A 596 -20.30 -5.99 5.05
N GLY A 597 -21.18 -6.00 6.03
CA GLY A 597 -20.78 -5.99 7.42
C GLY A 597 -21.86 -6.53 8.33
N ALA A 598 -21.44 -7.00 9.49
CA ALA A 598 -22.32 -7.48 10.54
C ALA A 598 -21.71 -7.13 11.89
N SER A 599 -22.56 -6.92 12.89
CA SER A 599 -22.12 -6.80 14.28
C SER A 599 -22.67 -7.98 15.07
N SER A 600 -21.90 -8.52 16.00
CA SER A 600 -22.32 -9.56 16.93
C SER A 600 -21.92 -9.16 18.35
N VAL A 601 -22.60 -9.73 19.33
CA VAL A 601 -22.29 -9.49 20.75
C VAL A 601 -22.03 -10.84 21.40
N THR A 602 -20.89 -10.94 22.06
CA THR A 602 -20.49 -12.10 22.87
C THR A 602 -20.51 -11.71 24.34
N SER A 603 -20.26 -12.66 25.24
CA SER A 603 -20.12 -12.35 26.67
C SER A 603 -18.95 -11.40 26.95
N GLU A 604 -17.91 -11.39 26.11
CA GLU A 604 -16.67 -10.66 26.36
C GLU A 604 -16.52 -9.38 25.53
N LYS A 605 -17.21 -9.25 24.40
CA LYS A 605 -17.06 -8.10 23.50
C LYS A 605 -18.23 -7.90 22.55
N VAL A 606 -18.37 -6.67 22.07
CA VAL A 606 -19.06 -6.34 20.82
C VAL A 606 -18.05 -6.52 19.68
N GLN A 607 -18.41 -7.28 18.65
CA GLN A 607 -17.57 -7.51 17.48
C GLN A 607 -18.27 -7.00 16.23
N SER A 608 -17.65 -6.08 15.51
CA SER A 608 -18.11 -5.60 14.22
C SER A 608 -17.16 -6.08 13.14
N GLU A 609 -17.71 -6.70 12.10
CA GLU A 609 -16.98 -7.28 10.99
C GLU A 609 -17.42 -6.61 9.68
N GLY A 610 -16.46 -6.41 8.79
CA GLY A 610 -16.64 -5.90 7.45
C GLY A 610 -15.94 -6.82 6.46
N PHE A 611 -16.58 -7.08 5.33
CA PHE A 611 -16.01 -7.88 4.25
C PHE A 611 -16.21 -7.18 2.91
N MET A 612 -15.09 -6.94 2.25
CA MET A 612 -15.02 -6.43 0.88
C MET A 612 -14.70 -7.59 -0.05
N ALA A 613 -15.72 -8.12 -0.72
CA ALA A 613 -15.54 -9.18 -1.70
C ALA A 613 -14.97 -8.58 -2.98
N LEU A 614 -13.86 -9.13 -3.46
CA LEU A 614 -13.11 -8.59 -4.59
C LEU A 614 -13.14 -9.57 -5.77
N ALA A 615 -13.19 -9.01 -6.97
CA ALA A 615 -12.98 -9.78 -8.17
C ALA A 615 -11.50 -10.14 -8.27
N THR A 616 -11.21 -11.44 -8.20
CA THR A 616 -9.90 -11.94 -8.61
C THR A 616 -9.71 -11.59 -10.07
N THR A 617 -8.57 -10.98 -10.41
CA THR A 617 -8.15 -10.99 -11.80
C THR A 617 -8.01 -12.46 -12.17
N ARG A 618 -8.68 -12.90 -13.23
CA ARG A 618 -8.11 -14.01 -13.99
C ARG A 618 -6.78 -13.44 -14.46
N LYS A 619 -5.71 -13.61 -13.66
CA LYS A 619 -4.37 -13.24 -14.09
C LYS A 619 -4.23 -13.98 -15.41
N THR A 620 -4.24 -13.25 -16.52
CA THR A 620 -3.55 -13.73 -17.70
C THR A 620 -2.13 -13.88 -17.19
N PRO A 621 -1.63 -15.11 -16.98
CA PRO A 621 -0.30 -15.28 -16.43
C PRO A 621 0.62 -14.46 -17.34
N LEU A 622 1.49 -13.64 -16.74
CA LEU A 622 2.50 -12.93 -17.53
C LEU A 622 3.18 -13.97 -18.41
N THR A 623 3.25 -13.70 -19.71
CA THR A 623 3.90 -14.62 -20.63
C THR A 623 5.39 -14.69 -20.30
N ALA A 624 6.06 -15.75 -20.72
CA ALA A 624 7.51 -15.86 -20.57
C ALA A 624 8.21 -14.60 -21.16
N SER A 625 7.74 -14.09 -22.30
CA SER A 625 8.26 -12.88 -22.94
C SER A 625 8.14 -11.62 -22.07
N GLN A 626 6.98 -11.40 -21.43
CA GLN A 626 6.77 -10.25 -20.54
C GLN A 626 7.66 -10.33 -19.30
N LEU A 627 7.84 -11.52 -18.73
CA LEU A 627 8.74 -11.74 -17.60
C LEU A 627 10.21 -11.54 -18.00
N ILE A 628 10.60 -11.93 -19.21
CA ILE A 628 11.95 -11.67 -19.75
C ILE A 628 12.19 -10.16 -19.90
N GLU A 629 11.22 -9.41 -20.42
CA GLU A 629 11.33 -7.94 -20.56
C GLU A 629 11.46 -7.25 -19.20
N LEU A 630 10.63 -7.62 -18.23
CA LEU A 630 10.71 -7.12 -16.85
C LEU A 630 12.02 -7.51 -16.15
N GLY A 631 12.56 -8.69 -16.43
CA GLY A 631 13.88 -9.08 -15.95
C GLY A 631 14.98 -8.21 -16.54
N GLN A 632 14.88 -7.91 -17.84
CA GLN A 632 15.86 -7.08 -18.55
C GLN A 632 15.90 -5.64 -18.04
N THR A 633 14.75 -5.02 -17.75
CA THR A 633 14.71 -3.64 -17.23
C THR A 633 15.31 -3.50 -15.85
N LYS A 634 15.33 -4.58 -15.06
CA LYS A 634 15.90 -4.62 -13.70
C LYS A 634 17.37 -5.01 -13.64
N LEU A 635 17.92 -5.51 -14.75
CA LEU A 635 19.29 -6.02 -14.81
C LEU A 635 20.32 -4.98 -14.34
N GLU A 636 20.08 -3.71 -14.70
CA GLU A 636 20.87 -2.56 -14.28
C GLU A 636 20.24 -1.93 -13.01
N GLY A 637 20.66 -2.40 -11.84
CA GLY A 637 20.30 -1.79 -10.54
C GLY A 637 19.57 -2.70 -9.55
N ASP A 638 18.90 -3.77 -10.01
CA ASP A 638 18.22 -4.77 -9.17
C ASP A 638 18.46 -6.20 -9.70
N PRO A 639 19.68 -6.75 -9.54
CA PRO A 639 20.02 -8.07 -10.06
C PRO A 639 19.17 -9.20 -9.45
N GLU A 640 18.77 -9.09 -8.18
CA GLU A 640 17.92 -10.09 -7.52
C GLU A 640 16.49 -10.07 -8.08
N GLY A 641 15.91 -8.89 -8.31
CA GLY A 641 14.62 -8.76 -8.97
C GLY A 641 14.64 -9.26 -10.43
N ALA A 642 15.76 -9.07 -11.14
CA ALA A 642 15.96 -9.63 -12.47
C ALA A 642 16.01 -11.19 -12.42
N ILE A 643 16.77 -11.76 -11.48
CA ILE A 643 16.88 -13.22 -11.28
C ILE A 643 15.51 -13.84 -10.98
N ALA A 644 14.69 -13.20 -10.15
CA ALA A 644 13.35 -13.67 -9.82
C ALA A 644 12.44 -13.73 -11.06
N ASN A 645 12.43 -12.67 -11.87
CA ASN A 645 11.64 -12.59 -13.10
C ASN A 645 12.09 -13.64 -14.13
N PHE A 646 13.40 -13.78 -14.37
CA PHE A 646 13.91 -14.79 -15.29
C PHE A 646 13.66 -16.22 -14.81
N THR A 647 13.74 -16.47 -13.50
CA THR A 647 13.41 -17.78 -12.92
C THR A 647 11.96 -18.15 -13.17
N ARG A 648 11.04 -17.18 -13.06
CA ARG A 648 9.63 -17.40 -13.37
C ARG A 648 9.40 -17.61 -14.87
N ALA A 649 10.11 -16.88 -15.73
CA ALA A 649 10.06 -17.10 -17.17
C ALA A 649 10.56 -18.51 -17.55
N ILE A 650 11.62 -19.01 -16.91
CA ILE A 650 12.13 -20.39 -17.07
C ILE A 650 11.08 -21.42 -16.66
N GLN A 651 10.30 -21.17 -15.61
CA GLN A 651 9.23 -22.11 -15.21
C GLN A 651 8.13 -22.22 -16.28
N LEU A 652 7.89 -21.14 -17.04
CA LEU A 652 6.88 -21.12 -18.11
C LEU A 652 7.41 -21.69 -19.43
N ASP A 653 8.68 -21.43 -19.74
CA ASP A 653 9.35 -21.97 -20.92
C ASP A 653 10.75 -22.51 -20.55
N PRO A 654 10.84 -23.75 -20.04
CA PRO A 654 12.09 -24.34 -19.59
C PRO A 654 13.11 -24.61 -20.70
N ASN A 655 12.71 -24.51 -21.96
CA ASN A 655 13.53 -24.78 -23.15
C ASN A 655 13.92 -23.50 -23.89
N ASN A 656 13.81 -22.34 -23.26
CA ASN A 656 14.25 -21.08 -23.84
C ASN A 656 15.70 -20.78 -23.45
N ALA A 657 16.63 -20.87 -24.39
CA ALA A 657 18.06 -20.63 -24.12
C ALA A 657 18.35 -19.18 -23.70
N GLU A 658 17.61 -18.21 -24.25
CA GLU A 658 17.81 -16.78 -24.02
C GLU A 658 17.55 -16.40 -22.56
N VAL A 659 16.54 -16.99 -21.91
CA VAL A 659 16.24 -16.67 -20.50
C VAL A 659 17.29 -17.22 -19.54
N TYR A 660 17.87 -18.40 -19.80
CA TYR A 660 19.00 -18.89 -19.01
C TYR A 660 20.23 -18.02 -19.21
N TYR A 661 20.51 -17.61 -20.45
CA TYR A 661 21.59 -16.65 -20.73
C TYR A 661 21.40 -15.34 -19.96
N LYS A 662 20.21 -14.72 -20.03
CA LYS A 662 19.90 -13.47 -19.32
C LYS A 662 19.93 -13.62 -17.80
N ARG A 663 19.48 -14.75 -17.25
CA ARG A 663 19.62 -15.04 -15.81
C ARG A 663 21.08 -15.24 -15.42
N GLY A 664 21.88 -15.85 -16.29
CA GLY A 664 23.33 -15.98 -16.14
C GLY A 664 24.02 -14.62 -16.05
N LEU A 665 23.64 -13.66 -16.91
CA LEU A 665 24.14 -12.28 -16.84
C LEU A 665 23.83 -11.65 -15.48
N ALA A 666 22.58 -11.76 -15.00
CA ALA A 666 22.17 -11.23 -13.71
C ALA A 666 22.94 -11.89 -12.55
N ARG A 667 23.09 -13.21 -12.57
CA ARG A 667 23.86 -13.97 -11.56
C ARG A 667 25.35 -13.67 -11.61
N SER A 668 25.93 -13.31 -12.76
CA SER A 668 27.36 -13.02 -12.85
C SER A 668 27.79 -11.84 -11.95
N LEU A 669 26.83 -11.01 -11.54
CA LEU A 669 27.01 -9.88 -10.63
C LEU A 669 26.96 -10.29 -9.14
N THR A 670 26.35 -11.44 -8.80
CA THR A 670 26.12 -11.87 -7.41
C THR A 670 26.73 -13.25 -7.09
N ASP A 671 26.64 -14.21 -8.00
CA ASP A 671 27.17 -15.58 -7.89
C ASP A 671 27.65 -16.10 -9.26
N VAL A 672 28.98 -16.07 -9.45
CA VAL A 672 29.65 -16.50 -10.69
C VAL A 672 29.47 -18.00 -10.97
N SER A 673 29.42 -18.84 -9.93
CA SER A 673 29.24 -20.29 -10.09
C SER A 673 27.84 -20.61 -10.60
N ALA A 674 26.82 -19.94 -10.04
CA ALA A 674 25.45 -20.06 -10.51
C ALA A 674 25.26 -19.52 -11.95
N ALA A 675 26.01 -18.48 -12.33
CA ALA A 675 26.03 -17.97 -13.70
C ALA A 675 26.57 -19.01 -14.71
N ILE A 676 27.67 -19.70 -14.39
CA ILE A 676 28.22 -20.78 -15.24
C ILE A 676 27.20 -21.90 -15.44
N ALA A 677 26.44 -22.27 -14.40
CA ALA A 677 25.40 -23.28 -14.50
C ALA A 677 24.29 -22.84 -15.47
N ASP A 678 23.87 -21.58 -15.42
CA ASP A 678 22.87 -21.03 -16.34
C ASP A 678 23.37 -20.93 -17.78
N TYR A 679 24.60 -20.46 -18.01
CA TYR A 679 25.17 -20.47 -19.36
C TYR A 679 25.33 -21.88 -19.91
N THR A 680 25.69 -22.85 -19.07
CA THR A 680 25.75 -24.26 -19.46
C THR A 680 24.38 -24.79 -19.85
N GLN A 681 23.34 -24.42 -19.12
CA GLN A 681 21.97 -24.78 -19.46
C GLN A 681 21.50 -24.10 -20.75
N ALA A 682 21.85 -22.83 -20.96
CA ALA A 682 21.59 -22.11 -22.21
C ALA A 682 22.25 -22.82 -23.40
N LEU A 683 23.52 -23.20 -23.27
CA LEU A 683 24.28 -23.92 -24.30
C LEU A 683 23.82 -25.35 -24.53
N ARG A 684 23.21 -26.00 -23.52
CA ARG A 684 22.55 -27.30 -23.70
C ARG A 684 21.32 -27.19 -24.58
N ILE A 685 20.60 -26.07 -24.50
CA ILE A 685 19.39 -25.80 -25.28
C ILE A 685 19.77 -25.27 -26.67
N ASP A 686 20.63 -24.26 -26.73
CA ASP A 686 21.18 -23.68 -27.95
C ASP A 686 22.71 -23.79 -27.97
N SER A 687 23.19 -24.90 -28.52
CA SER A 687 24.63 -25.20 -28.67
C SER A 687 25.39 -24.23 -29.59
N LYS A 688 24.70 -23.33 -30.29
CA LYS A 688 25.31 -22.36 -31.23
C LYS A 688 25.33 -20.94 -30.66
N SER A 689 24.97 -20.75 -29.40
CA SER A 689 24.96 -19.43 -28.77
C SER A 689 26.38 -18.95 -28.46
N VAL A 690 26.94 -18.18 -29.39
CA VAL A 690 28.28 -17.57 -29.28
C VAL A 690 28.40 -16.69 -28.03
N LYS A 691 27.36 -15.89 -27.74
CA LYS A 691 27.30 -15.03 -26.55
C LYS A 691 27.38 -15.84 -25.25
N ALA A 692 26.72 -16.99 -25.19
CA ALA A 692 26.77 -17.84 -24.00
C ALA A 692 28.14 -18.52 -23.82
N TYR A 693 28.84 -18.90 -24.90
CA TYR A 693 30.23 -19.35 -24.80
C TYR A 693 31.16 -18.26 -24.29
N LEU A 694 31.02 -17.03 -24.81
CA LEU A 694 31.83 -15.89 -24.40
C LEU A 694 31.65 -15.54 -22.92
N GLU A 695 30.40 -15.40 -22.48
CA GLU A 695 30.10 -15.06 -21.09
C GLU A 695 30.49 -16.19 -20.13
N ARG A 696 30.33 -17.45 -20.55
CA ARG A 696 30.79 -18.60 -19.76
C ARG A 696 32.31 -18.67 -19.68
N SER A 697 33.04 -18.35 -20.75
CA SER A 697 34.50 -18.33 -20.73
C SER A 697 35.01 -17.26 -19.76
N SER A 698 34.45 -16.06 -19.80
CA SER A 698 34.78 -14.99 -18.85
C SER A 698 34.40 -15.32 -17.41
N ALA A 699 33.25 -15.97 -17.17
CA ALA A 699 32.89 -16.45 -15.84
C ALA A 699 33.84 -17.54 -15.32
N ARG A 700 34.30 -18.45 -16.20
CA ARG A 700 35.29 -19.49 -15.86
C ARG A 700 36.67 -18.90 -15.58
N GLU A 701 37.11 -17.89 -16.33
CA GLU A 701 38.34 -17.15 -16.05
C GLU A 701 38.32 -16.52 -14.65
N ARG A 702 37.18 -15.92 -14.25
CA ARG A 702 36.99 -15.36 -12.89
C ARG A 702 37.08 -16.41 -11.77
N LEU A 703 36.83 -17.67 -12.09
CA LEU A 703 37.00 -18.81 -11.18
C LEU A 703 38.30 -19.60 -11.44
N PHE A 704 39.23 -19.03 -12.20
CA PHE A 704 40.52 -19.65 -12.55
C PHE A 704 40.43 -20.97 -13.34
N ASP A 705 39.27 -21.29 -13.92
CA ASP A 705 39.08 -22.43 -14.84
C ASP A 705 39.50 -22.05 -16.27
N TYR A 706 40.80 -21.87 -16.46
CA TYR A 706 41.39 -21.48 -17.75
C TYR A 706 41.23 -22.57 -18.81
N VAL A 707 41.15 -23.85 -18.41
CA VAL A 707 40.95 -24.96 -19.35
C VAL A 707 39.54 -24.92 -19.93
N GLY A 708 38.53 -24.77 -19.08
CA GLY A 708 37.14 -24.62 -19.52
C GLY A 708 36.93 -23.33 -20.31
N ALA A 709 37.55 -22.22 -19.92
CA ALA A 709 37.48 -20.97 -20.67
C ALA A 709 38.05 -21.12 -22.09
N ARG A 710 39.22 -21.76 -22.24
CA ARG A 710 39.80 -22.05 -23.56
C ARG A 710 38.87 -22.92 -24.42
N GLN A 711 38.27 -23.95 -23.83
CA GLN A 711 37.34 -24.83 -24.55
C GLN A 711 36.12 -24.06 -25.08
N ASP A 712 35.57 -23.14 -24.29
CA ASP A 712 34.45 -22.30 -24.72
C ASP A 712 34.84 -21.35 -25.85
N LEU A 713 36.04 -20.76 -25.78
CA LEU A 713 36.58 -19.90 -26.84
C LEU A 713 36.89 -20.70 -28.11
N ASP A 714 37.37 -21.94 -27.99
CA ASP A 714 37.54 -22.85 -29.13
C ASP A 714 36.20 -23.12 -29.83
N GLN A 715 35.12 -23.30 -29.07
CA GLN A 715 33.77 -23.45 -29.63
C GLN A 715 33.25 -22.15 -30.28
N ALA A 716 33.44 -21.00 -29.63
CA ALA A 716 33.05 -19.70 -30.19
C ALA A 716 33.74 -19.43 -31.54
N ILE A 717 35.04 -19.72 -31.64
CA ILE A 717 35.82 -19.57 -32.88
C ILE A 717 35.35 -20.54 -33.97
N GLN A 718 34.95 -21.76 -33.62
CA GLN A 718 34.39 -22.70 -34.60
C GLN A 718 33.06 -22.20 -35.18
N LEU A 719 32.27 -21.46 -34.39
CA LEU A 719 30.98 -20.91 -34.81
C LEU A 719 31.14 -19.60 -35.60
N VAL A 720 32.07 -18.74 -35.16
CA VAL A 720 32.34 -17.44 -35.78
C VAL A 720 33.87 -17.26 -35.89
N PRO A 721 34.47 -17.77 -36.98
CA PRO A 721 35.93 -17.79 -37.14
C PRO A 721 36.55 -16.43 -37.46
N ASP A 722 35.73 -15.43 -37.79
CA ASP A 722 36.15 -14.10 -38.24
C ASP A 722 35.97 -13.00 -37.18
N ASP A 723 35.64 -13.38 -35.94
CA ASP A 723 35.53 -12.45 -34.81
C ASP A 723 36.87 -12.41 -34.04
N ASP A 724 37.54 -11.26 -34.06
CA ASP A 724 38.86 -11.07 -33.47
C ASP A 724 38.85 -11.16 -31.93
N GLU A 725 37.71 -10.86 -31.29
CA GLU A 725 37.57 -10.84 -29.84
C GLU A 725 37.83 -12.23 -29.24
N PHE A 726 37.37 -13.30 -29.89
CA PHE A 726 37.59 -14.66 -29.39
C PHE A 726 39.05 -15.08 -29.46
N TYR A 727 39.76 -14.73 -30.53
CA TYR A 727 41.20 -15.00 -30.62
C TYR A 727 41.97 -14.18 -29.60
N LEU A 728 41.61 -12.91 -29.40
CA LEU A 728 42.23 -12.07 -28.39
C LEU A 728 42.03 -12.62 -26.98
N LYS A 729 40.81 -12.99 -26.59
CA LYS A 729 40.52 -13.61 -25.29
C LYS A 729 41.24 -14.95 -25.15
N ARG A 730 41.23 -15.81 -26.18
CA ARG A 730 41.91 -17.11 -26.13
C ARG A 730 43.43 -16.95 -26.01
N SER A 731 44.00 -15.93 -26.66
CA SER A 731 45.41 -15.57 -26.53
C SER A 731 45.76 -15.23 -25.08
N LYS A 732 44.95 -14.40 -24.41
CA LYS A 732 45.12 -14.06 -22.98
C LYS A 732 45.03 -15.29 -22.08
N VAL A 733 44.04 -16.17 -22.31
CA VAL A 733 43.91 -17.44 -21.57
C VAL A 733 45.13 -18.35 -21.78
N ARG A 734 45.62 -18.47 -23.01
CA ARG A 734 46.81 -19.27 -23.34
C ARG A 734 48.08 -18.74 -22.67
N ILE A 735 48.23 -17.41 -22.57
CA ILE A 735 49.32 -16.79 -21.81
C ILE A 735 49.33 -17.26 -20.36
N VAL A 736 48.17 -17.26 -19.69
CA VAL A 736 48.05 -17.70 -18.28
C VAL A 736 48.33 -19.20 -18.15
N GLN A 737 48.01 -19.99 -19.17
CA GLN A 737 48.35 -21.41 -19.25
C GLN A 737 49.81 -21.69 -19.63
N GLY A 738 50.60 -20.67 -19.96
CA GLY A 738 51.99 -20.79 -20.41
C GLY A 738 52.17 -21.19 -21.89
N ASP A 739 51.09 -21.30 -22.67
CA ASP A 739 51.14 -21.56 -24.11
C ASP A 739 51.37 -20.27 -24.90
N TYR A 740 52.58 -19.73 -24.79
CA TYR A 740 52.95 -18.48 -25.45
C TYR A 740 52.97 -18.57 -26.98
N GLN A 741 53.29 -19.73 -27.55
CA GLN A 741 53.27 -19.93 -29.00
C GLN A 741 51.85 -19.91 -29.54
N GLY A 742 50.93 -20.63 -28.88
CA GLY A 742 49.51 -20.59 -29.21
C GLY A 742 48.89 -19.20 -28.99
N ALA A 743 49.33 -18.47 -27.96
CA ALA A 743 48.89 -17.09 -27.74
C ALA A 743 49.34 -16.15 -28.87
N ILE A 744 50.58 -16.25 -29.35
CA ILE A 744 51.08 -15.47 -30.49
C ILE A 744 50.30 -15.81 -31.77
N ALA A 745 50.01 -17.10 -32.00
CA ALA A 745 49.23 -17.53 -33.16
C ALA A 745 47.82 -16.92 -33.17
N ASP A 746 47.17 -16.88 -32.00
CA ASP A 746 45.86 -16.26 -31.85
C ASP A 746 45.93 -14.74 -31.98
N ALA A 747 46.90 -14.08 -31.36
CA ALA A 747 47.08 -12.63 -31.50
C ALA A 747 47.38 -12.23 -32.96
N ASN A 748 48.13 -13.07 -33.70
CA ASN A 748 48.31 -12.87 -35.15
C ASN A 748 47.01 -12.97 -35.92
N GLN A 749 46.12 -13.90 -35.56
CA GLN A 749 44.81 -14.01 -36.19
C GLN A 749 43.92 -12.83 -35.85
N ALA A 750 43.88 -12.40 -34.58
CA ALA A 750 43.17 -11.20 -34.17
C ALA A 750 43.65 -9.95 -34.93
N ILE A 751 44.96 -9.75 -35.10
CA ILE A 751 45.53 -8.64 -35.89
C ILE A 751 45.18 -8.74 -37.38
N ARG A 752 45.09 -9.96 -37.94
CA ARG A 752 44.67 -10.14 -39.33
C ARG A 752 43.21 -9.74 -39.55
N LEU A 753 42.35 -10.02 -38.57
CA LEU A 753 40.93 -9.70 -38.61
C LEU A 753 40.69 -8.21 -38.32
N GLU A 754 41.34 -7.67 -37.28
CA GLU A 754 41.29 -6.26 -36.89
C GLU A 754 42.71 -5.67 -36.81
N THR A 755 43.10 -4.97 -37.88
CA THR A 755 44.49 -4.52 -38.08
C THR A 755 44.92 -3.40 -37.12
N ASN A 756 43.96 -2.72 -36.49
CA ASN A 756 44.20 -1.62 -35.55
C ASN A 756 43.88 -2.00 -34.08
N SER A 757 43.90 -3.28 -33.73
CA SER A 757 43.65 -3.73 -32.35
C SER A 757 44.88 -3.54 -31.44
N SER A 758 44.91 -2.44 -30.68
CA SER A 758 45.97 -2.19 -29.68
C SER A 758 46.15 -3.37 -28.72
N GLN A 759 45.04 -3.94 -28.22
CA GLN A 759 45.08 -5.07 -27.30
C GLN A 759 45.72 -6.31 -27.92
N ALA A 760 45.52 -6.57 -29.21
CA ALA A 760 46.12 -7.73 -29.88
C ALA A 760 47.63 -7.55 -30.07
N TYR A 761 48.08 -6.35 -30.46
CA TYR A 761 49.52 -6.04 -30.49
C TYR A 761 50.15 -6.11 -29.10
N GLY A 762 49.51 -5.55 -28.07
CA GLY A 762 50.00 -5.61 -26.69
C GLY A 762 50.08 -7.05 -26.16
N THR A 763 49.07 -7.86 -26.44
CA THR A 763 49.05 -9.29 -26.07
C THR A 763 50.17 -10.07 -26.78
N ARG A 764 50.41 -9.79 -28.07
CA ARG A 764 51.51 -10.39 -28.83
C ARG A 764 52.88 -9.94 -28.32
N CYS A 765 53.04 -8.66 -28.00
CA CYS A 765 54.25 -8.11 -27.39
C CYS A 765 54.59 -8.87 -26.10
N TYR A 766 53.61 -8.99 -25.19
CA TYR A 766 53.79 -9.70 -23.93
C TYR A 766 54.22 -11.16 -24.16
N ALA A 767 53.50 -11.88 -25.03
CA ALA A 767 53.78 -13.29 -25.29
C ALA A 767 55.16 -13.53 -25.94
N ARG A 768 55.60 -12.65 -26.86
CA ARG A 768 56.93 -12.70 -27.47
C ARG A 768 58.04 -12.42 -26.45
N ALA A 769 57.87 -11.39 -25.63
CA ALA A 769 58.86 -10.97 -24.64
C ALA A 769 59.03 -11.99 -23.53
N ARG A 770 57.93 -12.33 -22.84
CA ARG A 770 57.95 -13.17 -21.64
C ARG A 770 58.02 -14.66 -21.96
N GLY A 771 57.48 -15.09 -23.11
CA GLY A 771 57.40 -16.50 -23.49
C GLY A 771 58.55 -17.00 -24.35
N LEU A 772 59.00 -16.19 -25.33
CA LEU A 772 60.02 -16.59 -26.30
C LEU A 772 61.35 -15.85 -26.13
N GLY A 773 61.41 -14.81 -25.30
CA GLY A 773 62.57 -13.93 -25.20
C GLY A 773 62.85 -13.13 -26.48
N ASP A 774 61.88 -13.03 -27.39
CA ASP A 774 61.99 -12.22 -28.61
C ASP A 774 61.73 -10.75 -28.30
N PHE A 775 62.68 -10.11 -27.63
CA PHE A 775 62.55 -8.72 -27.21
C PHE A 775 62.54 -7.75 -28.41
N LYS A 776 63.21 -8.09 -29.52
CA LYS A 776 63.22 -7.24 -30.71
C LYS A 776 61.87 -7.24 -31.43
N GLY A 777 61.28 -8.42 -31.64
CA GLY A 777 59.94 -8.53 -32.21
C GLY A 777 58.85 -7.99 -31.28
N ALA A 778 59.00 -8.20 -29.97
CA ALA A 778 58.10 -7.63 -28.97
C ALA A 778 58.12 -6.10 -28.96
N LEU A 779 59.29 -5.46 -29.10
CA LEU A 779 59.39 -3.99 -29.10
C LEU A 779 58.54 -3.36 -30.21
N VAL A 780 58.60 -3.93 -31.42
CA VAL A 780 57.79 -3.47 -32.56
C VAL A 780 56.29 -3.56 -32.25
N ASP A 781 55.86 -4.66 -31.65
CA ASP A 781 54.45 -4.85 -31.29
C ASP A 781 54.01 -3.89 -30.19
N CYS A 782 54.84 -3.68 -29.17
CA CYS A 782 54.57 -2.75 -28.09
C CYS A 782 54.50 -1.30 -28.58
N ASP A 783 55.41 -0.89 -29.49
CA ASP A 783 55.36 0.44 -30.11
C ASP A 783 54.06 0.63 -30.92
N GLN A 784 53.63 -0.39 -31.66
CA GLN A 784 52.37 -0.36 -32.39
C GLN A 784 51.15 -0.30 -31.45
N ALA A 785 51.15 -1.07 -30.36
CA ALA A 785 50.07 -1.05 -29.37
C ALA A 785 49.90 0.34 -28.73
N ILE A 786 51.01 0.99 -28.38
CA ILE A 786 51.02 2.34 -27.77
C ILE A 786 50.66 3.42 -28.80
N ALA A 787 51.07 3.25 -30.06
CA ALA A 787 50.65 4.16 -31.13
C ALA A 787 49.14 4.13 -31.36
N LEU A 788 48.51 2.97 -31.16
CA LEU A 788 47.06 2.78 -31.30
C LEU A 788 46.29 3.17 -30.03
N ASP A 789 46.86 2.97 -28.84
CA ASP A 789 46.29 3.35 -27.55
C ASP A 789 47.38 3.97 -26.64
N PRO A 790 47.53 5.30 -26.66
CA PRO A 790 48.55 6.01 -25.90
C PRO A 790 48.33 6.04 -24.38
N GLU A 791 47.21 5.51 -23.86
CA GLU A 791 46.91 5.44 -22.42
C GLU A 791 46.97 4.01 -21.89
N SER A 792 47.41 3.06 -22.71
CA SER A 792 47.44 1.63 -22.38
C SER A 792 48.51 1.27 -21.35
N LEU A 793 48.13 1.21 -20.06
CA LEU A 793 49.00 0.76 -18.97
C LEU A 793 49.71 -0.56 -19.28
N THR A 794 48.98 -1.55 -19.80
CA THR A 794 49.53 -2.88 -20.13
C THR A 794 50.60 -2.81 -21.23
N SER A 795 50.45 -1.89 -22.18
CA SER A 795 51.39 -1.74 -23.29
C SER A 795 52.67 -1.04 -22.83
N PHE A 796 52.57 0.02 -22.00
CA PHE A 796 53.74 0.65 -21.37
C PHE A 796 54.50 -0.31 -20.45
N THR A 797 53.77 -1.09 -19.63
CA THR A 797 54.34 -2.15 -18.79
C THR A 797 55.17 -3.13 -19.62
N SER A 798 54.55 -3.67 -20.68
CA SER A 798 55.19 -4.66 -21.54
C SER A 798 56.40 -4.07 -22.27
N ARG A 799 56.33 -2.80 -22.70
CA ARG A 799 57.44 -2.11 -23.38
C ARG A 799 58.58 -1.79 -22.43
N CYS A 800 58.30 -1.39 -21.19
CA CYS A 800 59.33 -1.19 -20.17
C CYS A 800 60.14 -2.48 -19.97
N TYR A 801 59.46 -3.61 -19.74
CA TYR A 801 60.13 -4.90 -19.62
C TYR A 801 60.98 -5.26 -20.85
N VAL A 802 60.42 -5.07 -22.05
CA VAL A 802 61.14 -5.35 -23.30
C VAL A 802 62.39 -4.48 -23.44
N ARG A 803 62.29 -3.17 -23.20
CA ARG A 803 63.41 -2.22 -23.31
C ARG A 803 64.47 -2.48 -22.23
N ALA A 804 64.06 -2.85 -21.02
CA ALA A 804 64.97 -3.21 -19.94
C ALA A 804 65.86 -4.41 -20.34
N ASN A 805 65.28 -5.45 -20.93
CA ASN A 805 66.01 -6.63 -21.40
C ASN A 805 66.87 -6.36 -22.67
N LEU A 806 66.61 -5.25 -23.38
CA LEU A 806 67.45 -4.75 -24.46
C LEU A 806 68.54 -3.78 -23.98
N ASN A 807 68.62 -3.50 -22.68
CA ASN A 807 69.48 -2.47 -22.08
C ASN A 807 69.24 -1.05 -22.66
N ASP A 808 68.01 -0.75 -23.08
CA ASP A 808 67.62 0.58 -23.55
C ASP A 808 67.23 1.48 -22.37
N LYS A 809 67.88 2.65 -22.26
CA LYS A 809 67.64 3.64 -21.20
C LYS A 809 66.20 4.17 -21.18
N LYS A 810 65.51 4.15 -22.32
CA LYS A 810 64.09 4.54 -22.42
C LYS A 810 63.14 3.62 -21.68
N ALA A 811 63.60 2.46 -21.18
CA ALA A 811 62.81 1.60 -20.31
C ALA A 811 62.30 2.35 -19.08
N LEU A 812 63.12 3.22 -18.49
CA LEU A 812 62.74 3.98 -17.29
C LEU A 812 61.57 4.93 -17.56
N GLU A 813 61.58 5.62 -18.70
CA GLU A 813 60.49 6.51 -19.12
C GLU A 813 59.15 5.74 -19.24
N ASP A 814 59.18 4.55 -19.85
CA ASP A 814 57.96 3.72 -19.99
C ASP A 814 57.45 3.20 -18.65
N CYS A 815 58.36 2.82 -17.74
CA CYS A 815 57.99 2.38 -16.41
C CYS A 815 57.45 3.54 -15.54
N ASP A 816 58.01 4.74 -15.68
CA ASP A 816 57.53 5.93 -14.95
C ASP A 816 56.12 6.32 -15.43
N LEU A 817 55.86 6.30 -16.73
CA LEU A 817 54.51 6.53 -17.29
C LEU A 817 53.50 5.49 -16.80
N ALA A 818 53.89 4.21 -16.69
CA ALA A 818 53.02 3.18 -16.15
C ALA A 818 52.67 3.44 -14.67
N LEU A 819 53.64 3.91 -13.86
CA LEU A 819 53.42 4.25 -12.45
C LEU A 819 52.64 5.55 -12.24
N GLU A 820 52.66 6.47 -13.21
CA GLU A 820 51.77 7.63 -13.20
C GLU A 820 50.29 7.23 -13.38
N ILE A 821 50.04 6.19 -14.18
CA ILE A 821 48.69 5.66 -14.42
C ILE A 821 48.19 4.82 -13.24
N ASP A 822 49.02 3.89 -12.74
CA ASP A 822 48.70 3.06 -11.58
C ASP A 822 49.93 2.90 -10.65
N PRO A 823 50.02 3.71 -9.57
CA PRO A 823 51.11 3.63 -8.61
C PRO A 823 51.13 2.33 -7.78
N GLU A 824 50.06 1.53 -7.75
CA GLU A 824 49.98 0.29 -6.96
C GLU A 824 50.30 -0.97 -7.79
N TYR A 825 50.61 -0.81 -9.08
CA TYR A 825 50.89 -1.94 -9.96
C TYR A 825 52.28 -2.56 -9.71
N SER A 826 52.29 -3.61 -8.88
CA SER A 826 53.48 -4.29 -8.34
C SER A 826 54.52 -4.73 -9.38
N ALA A 827 54.07 -5.20 -10.54
CA ALA A 827 54.94 -5.71 -11.61
C ALA A 827 55.86 -4.62 -12.21
N ILE A 828 55.45 -3.34 -12.16
CA ILE A 828 56.26 -2.25 -12.73
C ILE A 828 57.47 -1.93 -11.87
N TYR A 829 57.34 -1.98 -10.55
CA TYR A 829 58.49 -1.80 -9.66
C TYR A 829 59.55 -2.88 -9.89
N GLU A 830 59.13 -4.11 -10.16
CA GLU A 830 60.07 -5.17 -10.56
C GLU A 830 60.76 -4.84 -11.89
N ASP A 831 59.99 -4.52 -12.93
CA ASP A 831 60.53 -4.24 -14.26
C ASP A 831 61.44 -2.99 -14.29
N ARG A 832 61.10 -1.94 -13.53
CA ARG A 832 61.92 -0.71 -13.39
C ARG A 832 63.18 -0.97 -12.58
N GLY A 833 63.10 -1.78 -11.52
CA GLY A 833 64.26 -2.24 -10.76
C GLY A 833 65.25 -3.03 -11.62
N LEU A 834 64.74 -3.92 -12.48
CA LEU A 834 65.55 -4.66 -13.46
C LEU A 834 66.17 -3.72 -14.51
N ALA A 835 65.44 -2.70 -14.96
CA ALA A 835 65.97 -1.67 -15.86
C ALA A 835 67.11 -0.88 -15.21
N TYR A 836 66.96 -0.44 -13.96
CA TYR A 836 68.03 0.24 -13.21
C TYR A 836 69.27 -0.65 -13.04
N ALA A 837 69.08 -1.95 -12.78
CA ALA A 837 70.17 -2.91 -12.67
C ALA A 837 70.94 -3.07 -13.99
N ALA A 838 70.22 -3.21 -15.11
CA ALA A 838 70.78 -3.29 -16.46
C ALA A 838 71.60 -2.04 -16.84
N LEU A 839 71.20 -0.87 -16.33
CA LEU A 839 71.89 0.40 -16.54
C LEU A 839 73.03 0.67 -15.54
N GLY A 840 73.33 -0.27 -14.64
CA GLY A 840 74.38 -0.16 -13.63
C GLY A 840 74.02 0.68 -12.40
N ASN A 841 72.77 1.13 -12.26
CA ASN A 841 72.29 1.88 -11.09
C ASN A 841 71.80 0.90 -10.00
N LYS A 842 72.74 0.23 -9.34
CA LYS A 842 72.47 -0.77 -8.29
C LYS A 842 71.64 -0.22 -7.13
N LYS A 843 71.79 1.06 -6.77
CA LYS A 843 71.05 1.68 -5.65
C LYS A 843 69.56 1.78 -5.97
N ALA A 844 69.20 2.41 -7.09
CA ALA A 844 67.81 2.57 -7.49
C ALA A 844 67.14 1.21 -7.80
N ALA A 845 67.92 0.26 -8.34
CA ALA A 845 67.43 -1.11 -8.56
C ALA A 845 66.99 -1.79 -7.26
N LEU A 846 67.77 -1.68 -6.18
CA LEU A 846 67.42 -2.29 -4.89
C LEU A 846 66.19 -1.62 -4.26
N GLU A 847 66.06 -0.29 -4.36
CA GLU A 847 64.91 0.45 -3.84
C GLU A 847 63.59 0.00 -4.48
N ASP A 848 63.55 -0.09 -5.81
CA ASP A 848 62.36 -0.52 -6.56
C ASP A 848 62.04 -2.01 -6.35
N LEU A 849 63.04 -2.89 -6.35
CA LEU A 849 62.80 -4.31 -6.10
C LEU A 849 62.30 -4.57 -4.67
N GLN A 850 62.78 -3.81 -3.67
CA GLN A 850 62.24 -3.88 -2.31
C GLN A 850 60.79 -3.41 -2.24
N LYS A 851 60.44 -2.36 -3.00
CA LYS A 851 59.05 -1.89 -3.10
C LYS A 851 58.15 -2.94 -3.73
N ALA A 852 58.60 -3.60 -4.80
CA ALA A 852 57.87 -4.70 -5.43
C ALA A 852 57.60 -5.85 -4.43
N VAL A 853 58.59 -6.24 -3.60
CA VAL A 853 58.42 -7.26 -2.55
C VAL A 853 57.37 -6.85 -1.51
N GLU A 854 57.37 -5.59 -1.08
CA GLU A 854 56.37 -5.08 -0.13
C GLU A 854 54.95 -5.23 -0.68
N ILE A 855 54.74 -4.84 -1.94
CA ILE A 855 53.42 -4.88 -2.59
C ILE A 855 53.02 -6.34 -2.88
N PHE A 856 53.91 -7.19 -3.39
CA PHE A 856 53.61 -8.62 -3.61
C PHE A 856 53.23 -9.33 -2.31
N LYS A 857 53.88 -8.98 -1.19
CA LYS A 857 53.52 -9.50 0.13
C LYS A 857 52.12 -9.06 0.57
N GLN A 858 51.74 -7.80 0.30
CA GLN A 858 50.38 -7.30 0.57
C GLN A 858 49.33 -8.00 -0.31
N GLN A 859 49.70 -8.32 -1.56
CA GLN A 859 48.84 -9.04 -2.52
C GLN A 859 48.79 -10.56 -2.27
N GLY A 860 49.68 -11.11 -1.44
CA GLY A 860 49.81 -12.56 -1.23
C GLY A 860 50.45 -13.32 -2.40
N ASP A 861 51.12 -12.64 -3.33
CA ASP A 861 51.82 -13.26 -4.45
C ASP A 861 53.21 -13.75 -4.04
N ILE A 862 53.22 -14.93 -3.40
CA ILE A 862 54.43 -15.55 -2.86
C ILE A 862 55.44 -15.90 -3.97
N VAL A 863 54.96 -16.22 -5.18
CA VAL A 863 55.83 -16.66 -6.28
C VAL A 863 56.61 -15.47 -6.85
N SER A 864 55.93 -14.37 -7.13
CA SER A 864 56.59 -13.14 -7.58
C SER A 864 57.47 -12.56 -6.48
N GLN A 865 57.03 -12.60 -5.22
CA GLN A 865 57.85 -12.20 -4.07
C GLN A 865 59.19 -12.95 -4.06
N GLN A 866 59.18 -14.28 -4.08
CA GLN A 866 60.40 -15.10 -4.06
C GLN A 866 61.29 -14.85 -5.30
N ARG A 867 60.69 -14.61 -6.47
CA ARG A 867 61.43 -14.27 -7.69
C ARG A 867 62.20 -12.97 -7.52
N VAL A 868 61.54 -11.93 -6.99
CA VAL A 868 62.15 -10.61 -6.79
C VAL A 868 63.19 -10.64 -5.69
N GLU A 869 62.95 -11.35 -4.58
CA GLU A 869 63.94 -11.55 -3.51
C GLU A 869 65.23 -12.19 -4.06
N LYS A 870 65.11 -13.17 -4.95
CA LYS A 870 66.28 -13.76 -5.63
C LYS A 870 66.99 -12.79 -6.57
N ALA A 871 66.28 -11.84 -7.18
CA ALA A 871 66.90 -10.79 -7.98
C ALA A 871 67.68 -9.81 -7.08
N ILE A 872 67.13 -9.46 -5.91
CA ILE A 872 67.81 -8.65 -4.89
C ILE A 872 69.08 -9.34 -4.39
N GLU A 873 69.03 -10.65 -4.12
CA GLU A 873 70.20 -11.43 -3.69
C GLU A 873 71.33 -11.42 -4.74
N LYS A 874 70.99 -11.52 -6.03
CA LYS A 874 71.99 -11.46 -7.12
C LYS A 874 72.58 -10.07 -7.30
N LEU A 875 71.83 -9.03 -6.93
CA LEU A 875 72.26 -7.65 -7.07
C LEU A 875 73.04 -7.16 -5.86
N SER A 876 72.84 -7.74 -4.67
CA SER A 876 73.52 -7.42 -3.41
C SER A 876 74.98 -7.85 -3.46
#